data_AF-A0A2D6ABL0-F1
#
_entry.id   AF-A0A2D6ABL0-F1
#
_cell.length_a   1.000
_cell.length_b   1.000
_cell.length_c   1.000
_cell.angle_alpha   90.00
_cell.angle_beta   90.00
_cell.angle_gamma   90.00
#
_symmetry.space_group_name_H-M   'P 1'
#
loop_
_entity.id
_entity.type
_entity.pdbx_description
1 polymer ?
#
loop_
_entity_poly.entity_id
_entity_poly.type
_entity_poly.pdbx_seq_one_letter_code
_entity_poly.pdbx_strand_id
1 'polypeptide(L)'
;MVSTYHIGELVKGIAGDQVTMEYMSLDNIPVHDYEPSASDLIRLQNADVFFYHGLGLEPWVESTLSSLGSDAPTSIEVHTMPAGQSTLDYEGVLVADLCETLTEGPFEDVLLVDEQGHAGDVEIHAEYTAFNISFPHEDHDGHDDHDGHDDHDGHDDHDGHDDHDGHDEHEGHAHAEPEETITNPAGCPADSVISIFELEEGEYVLEFDAEHPEDFTMAVLKMGGGHAHHHHGDEHGDEHGDEHGVCHDMSDHTNNNIDNKADCEAGGFMWMEEDGHSTHDGDYCHDTSSHQNTNHTTEADCEAAGHMWMESGHHDEEMTPERALEQHDTNNDSHISWDEFWAGWNEEHHHGHEGHHEEHHNVAVLYPGNSMEMYEAEHDALPENATGWNLTHAALVGDGNLTLNYSVHSTYGTSLVGINGTDAPTDYSWWWQLMLWNTTSSPPAWEPSEHGIDSVMIGENYSNVANSGSSVTEHIAWAANNSNHSLLPSPAMHDEHDDDEHDEHEEEMLMDIFNESDTNNDGLLNLSELGHFVEEVNEFEDRIPTPEEALEHHDANNDSHISWDEFWTAWTTEGYGGDHDGHDGHDDHSGHEHNATHNTTTNETHDDHDEHREEMLMDLFNESDMDSNGLLNMSELGHFIEDVEKWLNPPLGFVTIHVEAEGDYGFLMPADVGFHVLMGEDGHSDHAGHDDHAGHGDHGDEDDDHGADGDNHSAEETLNYDPHSWLSPLAFKAQVNVVLNGLTTAFPAGEDDFNANAETYSGLLTDLDAAFDAAFGANGVCTTGGHSKTVAANHNAYSYIAVEYDIQFMTVHGLDPEGEPSPEDVAKVVNFIKEEGITVLFVEEYTDQSSVQSIVAETGVTIKTLYTMEMAPSDSSDNYMTMMTKNLENLISGMGC
;
A
#
# COMPACT_ATOMS: atom_id res chain seq x y z
N MET A 1 -44.41 8.71 -10.81
CA MET A 1 -43.63 8.75 -9.55
C MET A 1 -42.35 9.51 -9.83
N VAL A 2 -41.84 10.25 -8.86
CA VAL A 2 -40.58 11.02 -8.98
C VAL A 2 -39.69 10.72 -7.77
N SER A 3 -38.37 10.68 -7.94
CA SER A 3 -37.42 10.42 -6.86
C SER A 3 -37.32 11.59 -5.88
N THR A 4 -37.11 12.79 -6.39
CA THR A 4 -36.68 13.99 -5.65
C THR A 4 -37.57 15.21 -5.90
N TYR A 5 -37.41 16.25 -5.07
CA TYR A 5 -38.26 17.45 -5.15
C TYR A 5 -38.09 18.24 -6.46
N HIS A 6 -36.85 18.50 -6.90
CA HIS A 6 -36.58 19.23 -8.15
C HIS A 6 -37.15 18.52 -9.38
N ILE A 7 -37.03 17.18 -9.44
CA ILE A 7 -37.66 16.38 -10.51
C ILE A 7 -39.18 16.50 -10.43
N GLY A 8 -39.76 16.49 -9.24
CA GLY A 8 -41.18 16.75 -9.02
C GLY A 8 -41.64 18.11 -9.54
N GLU A 9 -40.90 19.18 -9.28
CA GLU A 9 -41.22 20.52 -9.77
C GLU A 9 -41.09 20.62 -11.30
N LEU A 10 -40.10 19.95 -11.90
CA LEU A 10 -39.95 19.86 -13.37
C LEU A 10 -41.14 19.14 -14.00
N VAL A 11 -41.48 17.95 -13.49
CA VAL A 11 -42.61 17.13 -13.96
C VAL A 11 -43.93 17.90 -13.80
N LYS A 12 -44.14 18.54 -12.65
CA LYS A 12 -45.33 19.35 -12.38
C LYS A 12 -45.44 20.57 -13.29
N GLY A 13 -44.31 21.22 -13.58
CA GLY A 13 -44.24 22.36 -14.51
C GLY A 13 -44.71 22.01 -15.91
N ILE A 14 -44.52 20.77 -16.35
CA ILE A 14 -44.90 20.27 -17.68
C ILE A 14 -46.28 19.59 -17.65
N ALA A 15 -46.50 18.68 -16.70
CA ALA A 15 -47.70 17.86 -16.65
C ALA A 15 -48.93 18.63 -16.15
N GLY A 16 -48.74 19.63 -15.29
CA GLY A 16 -49.84 20.34 -14.62
C GLY A 16 -50.77 19.39 -13.85
N ASP A 17 -52.07 19.64 -13.92
CA ASP A 17 -53.10 18.83 -13.23
C ASP A 17 -53.49 17.53 -13.99
N GLN A 18 -52.80 17.19 -15.08
CA GLN A 18 -53.18 16.06 -15.95
C GLN A 18 -52.72 14.70 -15.41
N VAL A 19 -51.74 14.68 -14.50
CA VAL A 19 -51.18 13.47 -13.91
C VAL A 19 -51.30 13.53 -12.39
N THR A 20 -51.43 12.36 -11.77
CA THR A 20 -51.24 12.25 -10.31
C THR A 20 -49.75 12.03 -10.07
N MET A 21 -49.13 12.93 -9.32
CA MET A 21 -47.71 12.84 -8.96
C MET A 21 -47.57 12.37 -7.51
N GLU A 22 -46.65 11.43 -7.31
CA GLU A 22 -46.24 10.89 -6.02
C GLU A 22 -44.71 10.87 -5.97
N TYR A 23 -44.15 11.15 -4.79
CA TYR A 23 -42.71 11.14 -4.52
C TYR A 23 -42.29 9.78 -3.96
N MET A 24 -41.04 9.39 -4.19
CA MET A 24 -40.44 8.20 -3.58
C MET A 24 -40.30 8.39 -2.08
N SER A 25 -39.49 9.35 -1.64
CA SER A 25 -39.48 9.72 -0.23
C SER A 25 -40.75 10.50 0.13
N LEU A 26 -41.46 10.05 1.16
CA LEU A 26 -42.63 10.75 1.71
C LEU A 26 -42.25 11.69 2.87
N ASP A 27 -41.08 11.45 3.44
CA ASP A 27 -40.45 12.28 4.46
C ASP A 27 -39.43 13.18 3.78
N ASN A 28 -39.08 14.28 4.43
CA ASN A 28 -38.12 15.24 3.88
C ASN A 28 -36.71 14.83 4.32
N ILE A 29 -36.25 13.71 3.77
CA ILE A 29 -34.94 13.10 4.00
C ILE A 29 -34.03 13.53 2.84
N PRO A 30 -32.74 13.86 3.08
CA PRO A 30 -31.76 14.05 2.02
C PRO A 30 -31.77 12.88 1.03
N VAL A 31 -31.50 13.16 -0.24
CA VAL A 31 -31.62 12.12 -1.28
C VAL A 31 -30.58 11.03 -1.14
N HIS A 32 -29.38 11.40 -0.66
CA HIS A 32 -28.25 10.52 -0.42
C HIS A 32 -28.54 9.51 0.70
N ASP A 33 -29.26 9.94 1.75
CA ASP A 33 -29.61 9.07 2.90
C ASP A 33 -30.89 8.25 2.70
N TYR A 34 -31.60 8.47 1.58
CA TYR A 34 -32.91 7.84 1.40
C TYR A 34 -32.78 6.41 0.90
N GLU A 35 -33.18 5.46 1.74
CA GLU A 35 -33.35 4.07 1.32
C GLU A 35 -34.83 3.68 1.14
N PRO A 36 -35.23 3.07 0.00
CA PRO A 36 -36.61 2.68 -0.24
C PRO A 36 -37.11 1.58 0.69
N SER A 37 -38.20 1.84 1.42
CA SER A 37 -38.88 0.79 2.18
C SER A 37 -39.59 -0.21 1.25
N ALA A 38 -39.89 -1.41 1.75
CA ALA A 38 -40.73 -2.37 1.01
C ALA A 38 -42.10 -1.79 0.59
N SER A 39 -42.63 -0.81 1.33
CA SER A 39 -43.87 -0.13 0.95
C SER A 39 -43.68 0.83 -0.23
N ASP A 40 -42.50 1.43 -0.35
CA ASP A 40 -42.12 2.34 -1.44
C ASP A 40 -41.90 1.55 -2.72
N LEU A 41 -41.25 0.39 -2.64
CA LEU A 41 -41.11 -0.54 -3.76
C LEU A 41 -42.47 -0.96 -4.34
N ILE A 42 -43.46 -1.23 -3.49
CA ILE A 42 -44.83 -1.53 -3.95
C ILE A 42 -45.46 -0.31 -4.65
N ARG A 43 -45.24 0.91 -4.16
CA ARG A 43 -45.75 2.12 -4.82
C ARG A 43 -45.06 2.33 -6.18
N LEU A 44 -43.75 2.12 -6.25
CA LEU A 44 -42.94 2.20 -7.46
C LEU A 44 -43.39 1.20 -8.52
N GLN A 45 -43.59 -0.07 -8.16
CA GLN A 45 -44.16 -1.10 -9.05
C GLN A 45 -45.52 -0.72 -9.63
N ASN A 46 -46.33 0.04 -8.89
CA ASN A 46 -47.65 0.48 -9.33
C ASN A 46 -47.63 1.79 -10.12
N ALA A 47 -46.47 2.42 -10.30
CA ALA A 47 -46.35 3.66 -11.05
C ALA A 47 -46.44 3.42 -12.56
N ASP A 48 -47.16 4.29 -13.27
CA ASP A 48 -47.20 4.24 -14.75
C ASP A 48 -45.86 4.63 -15.39
N VAL A 49 -45.14 5.56 -14.74
CA VAL A 49 -43.82 6.08 -15.14
C VAL A 49 -43.08 6.57 -13.89
N PHE A 50 -41.77 6.35 -13.84
CA PHE A 50 -40.86 6.82 -12.81
C PHE A 50 -39.82 7.76 -13.42
N PHE A 51 -39.66 8.96 -12.85
CA PHE A 51 -38.61 9.91 -13.24
C PHE A 51 -37.62 10.04 -12.09
N TYR A 52 -36.33 9.96 -12.40
CA TYR A 52 -35.23 10.14 -11.45
C TYR A 52 -34.14 11.00 -12.07
N HIS A 53 -33.22 11.55 -11.27
CA HIS A 53 -32.22 12.48 -11.79
C HIS A 53 -31.18 11.75 -12.64
N GLY A 54 -30.54 10.71 -12.08
CA GLY A 54 -29.35 10.08 -12.66
C GLY A 54 -28.06 10.60 -12.03
N LEU A 55 -26.92 10.26 -12.65
CA LEU A 55 -25.57 10.58 -12.15
C LEU A 55 -25.28 10.09 -10.73
N GLY A 56 -25.83 8.94 -10.33
CA GLY A 56 -25.64 8.38 -8.99
C GLY A 56 -26.33 9.15 -7.85
N LEU A 57 -27.05 10.26 -8.11
CA LEU A 57 -27.76 11.04 -7.06
C LEU A 57 -28.68 10.17 -6.19
N GLU A 58 -29.30 9.16 -6.81
CA GLU A 58 -30.20 8.22 -6.16
C GLU A 58 -29.59 6.81 -6.20
N PRO A 59 -28.63 6.48 -5.30
CA PRO A 59 -27.79 5.28 -5.41
C PRO A 59 -28.60 3.97 -5.42
N TRP A 60 -29.76 3.98 -4.75
CA TRP A 60 -30.67 2.84 -4.67
C TRP A 60 -31.44 2.53 -5.99
N VAL A 61 -31.46 3.43 -6.98
CA VAL A 61 -32.35 3.30 -8.15
C VAL A 61 -31.99 2.10 -9.02
N GLU A 62 -30.72 1.92 -9.36
CA GLU A 62 -30.25 0.86 -10.24
C GLU A 62 -30.57 -0.54 -9.68
N SER A 63 -30.13 -0.78 -8.44
CA SER A 63 -30.36 -2.03 -7.70
C SER A 63 -31.85 -2.31 -7.52
N THR A 64 -32.63 -1.27 -7.18
CA THR A 64 -34.09 -1.37 -7.05
C THR A 64 -34.75 -1.76 -8.37
N LEU A 65 -34.47 -1.06 -9.48
CA LEU A 65 -35.08 -1.37 -10.77
C LEU A 65 -34.69 -2.76 -11.27
N SER A 66 -33.44 -3.18 -11.02
CA SER A 66 -32.96 -4.53 -11.32
C SER A 66 -33.73 -5.59 -10.53
N SER A 67 -33.90 -5.41 -9.21
CA SER A 67 -34.64 -6.32 -8.34
C SER A 67 -36.11 -6.49 -8.75
N LEU A 68 -36.72 -5.43 -9.29
CA LEU A 68 -38.10 -5.44 -9.78
C LEU A 68 -38.23 -6.18 -11.13
N GLY A 69 -37.15 -6.28 -11.91
CA GLY A 69 -37.12 -6.98 -13.19
C GLY A 69 -38.26 -6.56 -14.13
N SER A 70 -39.11 -7.51 -14.53
CA SER A 70 -40.25 -7.21 -15.42
C SER A 70 -41.39 -6.42 -14.79
N ASP A 71 -41.41 -6.32 -13.45
CA ASP A 71 -42.40 -5.54 -12.69
C ASP A 71 -41.93 -4.09 -12.46
N ALA A 72 -40.73 -3.73 -12.90
CA ALA A 72 -40.23 -2.35 -12.86
C ALA A 72 -41.10 -1.44 -13.75
N PRO A 73 -41.43 -0.21 -13.29
CA PRO A 73 -42.15 0.76 -14.10
C PRO A 73 -41.27 1.23 -15.27
N THR A 74 -41.86 1.94 -16.24
CA THR A 74 -41.05 2.69 -17.20
C THR A 74 -40.28 3.77 -16.45
N SER A 75 -38.98 3.61 -16.31
CA SER A 75 -38.07 4.56 -15.66
C SER A 75 -37.42 5.48 -16.69
N ILE A 76 -37.23 6.75 -16.32
CA ILE A 76 -36.65 7.78 -17.17
C ILE A 76 -35.70 8.61 -16.32
N GLU A 77 -34.41 8.46 -16.61
CA GLU A 77 -33.35 9.36 -16.15
C GLU A 77 -33.54 10.73 -16.80
N VAL A 78 -33.51 11.79 -15.98
CA VAL A 78 -33.86 13.14 -16.41
C VAL A 78 -32.64 13.97 -16.76
N HIS A 79 -31.47 13.66 -16.18
CA HIS A 79 -30.26 14.42 -16.39
C HIS A 79 -29.93 14.57 -17.88
N THR A 80 -29.66 15.81 -18.29
CA THR A 80 -29.17 16.14 -19.63
C THR A 80 -28.64 17.57 -19.63
N MET A 81 -27.61 17.82 -20.44
CA MET A 81 -27.00 19.13 -20.58
C MET A 81 -27.41 19.85 -21.88
N PRO A 82 -27.35 21.20 -21.92
CA PRO A 82 -27.54 21.97 -23.14
C PRO A 82 -26.56 21.55 -24.24
N ALA A 83 -26.96 21.71 -25.50
CA ALA A 83 -26.12 21.31 -26.62
C ALA A 83 -24.76 22.04 -26.61
N GLY A 84 -23.67 21.28 -26.43
CA GLY A 84 -22.30 21.80 -26.38
C GLY A 84 -21.76 22.04 -24.98
N GLN A 85 -22.52 21.75 -23.92
CA GLN A 85 -22.04 21.67 -22.54
C GLN A 85 -21.89 20.20 -22.14
N SER A 86 -20.89 19.91 -21.30
CA SER A 86 -20.68 18.61 -20.66
C SER A 86 -21.32 18.59 -19.28
N THR A 87 -21.64 17.39 -18.81
CA THR A 87 -21.84 17.13 -17.39
C THR A 87 -20.51 17.41 -16.67
N LEU A 88 -20.55 17.97 -15.47
CA LEU A 88 -19.33 18.20 -14.69
C LEU A 88 -18.96 16.89 -14.01
N ASP A 89 -17.92 16.22 -14.51
CA ASP A 89 -17.24 15.13 -13.81
C ASP A 89 -16.29 15.72 -12.76
N TYR A 90 -16.17 15.04 -11.62
CA TYR A 90 -15.35 15.58 -10.54
C TYR A 90 -13.86 15.47 -10.79
N GLU A 91 -13.41 14.44 -11.52
CA GLU A 91 -12.03 14.33 -11.99
C GLU A 91 -11.65 15.58 -12.80
N GLY A 92 -12.47 15.99 -13.78
CA GLY A 92 -12.25 17.19 -14.56
C GLY A 92 -12.29 18.50 -13.76
N VAL A 93 -13.09 18.55 -12.69
CA VAL A 93 -13.09 19.68 -11.73
C VAL A 93 -11.80 19.68 -10.92
N LEU A 94 -11.41 18.54 -10.34
CA LEU A 94 -10.15 18.36 -9.60
C LEU A 94 -8.95 18.76 -10.46
N VAL A 95 -8.88 18.29 -11.70
CA VAL A 95 -7.80 18.66 -12.64
C VAL A 95 -7.75 20.17 -12.84
N ALA A 96 -8.90 20.83 -13.05
CA ALA A 96 -8.94 22.27 -13.24
C ALA A 96 -8.47 23.03 -11.99
N ASP A 97 -8.95 22.62 -10.82
CA ASP A 97 -8.64 23.24 -9.53
C ASP A 97 -7.18 23.03 -9.13
N LEU A 98 -6.62 21.85 -9.36
CA LEU A 98 -5.18 21.57 -9.17
C LEU A 98 -4.33 22.45 -10.09
N CYS A 99 -4.66 22.53 -11.39
CA CYS A 99 -3.92 23.36 -12.33
C CYS A 99 -3.98 24.86 -11.98
N GLU A 100 -5.15 25.35 -11.53
CA GLU A 100 -5.33 26.74 -11.09
C GLU A 100 -4.53 27.00 -9.81
N THR A 101 -4.63 26.12 -8.80
CA THR A 101 -3.92 26.22 -7.52
C THR A 101 -2.40 26.28 -7.73
N LEU A 102 -1.84 25.37 -8.54
CA LEU A 102 -0.42 25.35 -8.86
C LEU A 102 0.04 26.63 -9.57
N THR A 103 -0.84 27.28 -10.35
CA THR A 103 -0.48 28.46 -11.16
C THR A 103 -0.71 29.78 -10.43
N GLU A 104 -1.77 29.90 -9.64
CA GLU A 104 -2.25 31.15 -9.04
C GLU A 104 -1.92 31.25 -7.54
N GLY A 105 -1.71 30.12 -6.86
CA GLY A 105 -1.48 30.04 -5.43
C GLY A 105 -2.75 30.27 -4.59
N PRO A 106 -2.64 30.50 -3.27
CA PRO A 106 -1.45 30.88 -2.50
C PRO A 106 -0.30 29.87 -2.52
N PHE A 107 0.91 30.33 -2.23
CA PHE A 107 2.13 29.51 -2.18
C PHE A 107 2.69 29.44 -0.76
N GLU A 108 3.08 28.25 -0.33
CA GLU A 108 3.78 27.99 0.93
C GLU A 108 5.13 27.31 0.66
N ASP A 109 6.18 27.69 1.39
CA ASP A 109 7.52 27.12 1.21
C ASP A 109 7.70 25.98 2.23
N VAL A 110 8.02 24.78 1.75
CA VAL A 110 8.20 23.55 2.52
C VAL A 110 9.62 23.06 2.32
N LEU A 111 10.37 22.91 3.41
CA LEU A 111 11.69 22.28 3.40
C LEU A 111 11.50 20.84 3.84
N LEU A 112 11.84 19.88 2.96
CA LEU A 112 11.77 18.46 3.28
C LEU A 112 12.79 18.12 4.39
N VAL A 113 12.48 17.09 5.16
CA VAL A 113 13.45 16.48 6.07
C VAL A 113 14.17 15.34 5.36
N ASP A 114 15.39 15.05 5.80
CA ASP A 114 16.28 14.01 5.29
C ASP A 114 16.03 12.63 5.92
N GLU A 115 15.27 12.56 7.02
CA GLU A 115 14.96 11.30 7.72
C GLU A 115 13.44 11.08 7.86
N GLN A 116 12.96 9.87 7.54
CA GLN A 116 11.54 9.51 7.63
C GLN A 116 10.98 9.66 9.05
N GLY A 117 11.76 9.30 10.08
CA GLY A 117 11.37 9.45 11.49
C GLY A 117 11.09 10.91 11.89
N HIS A 118 11.60 11.86 11.12
CA HIS A 118 11.38 13.30 11.28
C HIS A 118 10.32 13.86 10.33
N ALA A 119 9.68 13.05 9.48
CA ALA A 119 8.66 13.52 8.53
C ALA A 119 7.53 14.29 9.21
N GLY A 120 7.15 13.87 10.43
CA GLY A 120 6.14 14.55 11.25
C GLY A 120 6.51 15.96 11.73
N ASP A 121 7.76 16.41 11.57
CA ASP A 121 8.14 17.80 11.85
C ASP A 121 7.67 18.77 10.77
N VAL A 122 7.30 18.25 9.59
CA VAL A 122 6.84 19.01 8.43
C VAL A 122 5.53 18.39 7.92
N GLU A 123 4.42 19.08 8.20
CA GLU A 123 3.07 18.63 7.85
C GLU A 123 2.48 19.51 6.74
N ILE A 124 1.90 18.88 5.72
CA ILE A 124 1.10 19.54 4.68
C ILE A 124 -0.32 18.98 4.67
N HIS A 125 -1.25 19.77 4.12
CA HIS A 125 -2.67 19.41 4.03
C HIS A 125 -3.13 19.56 2.59
N ALA A 126 -4.10 18.74 2.17
CA ALA A 126 -4.70 18.83 0.85
C ALA A 126 -5.63 20.06 0.76
N GLU A 127 -5.04 21.23 0.51
CA GLU A 127 -5.70 22.53 0.44
C GLU A 127 -5.55 23.20 -0.92
N TYR A 128 -6.33 24.26 -1.16
CA TYR A 128 -6.14 25.20 -2.28
C TYR A 128 -4.90 26.09 -2.07
N THR A 129 -3.76 25.45 -1.79
CA THR A 129 -2.43 26.03 -1.60
C THR A 129 -1.44 25.21 -2.42
N ALA A 130 -0.54 25.89 -3.12
CA ALA A 130 0.58 25.26 -3.79
C ALA A 130 1.81 25.27 -2.87
N PHE A 131 2.55 24.17 -2.82
CA PHE A 131 3.72 24.03 -1.97
C PHE A 131 4.98 24.13 -2.83
N ASN A 132 5.87 25.08 -2.52
CA ASN A 132 7.22 25.14 -3.06
C ASN A 132 8.08 24.21 -2.20
N ILE A 133 8.45 23.07 -2.76
CA ILE A 133 9.22 22.04 -2.10
C ILE A 133 10.70 22.27 -2.36
N SER A 134 11.50 22.23 -1.29
CA SER A 134 12.96 22.30 -1.32
C SER A 134 13.55 21.12 -0.57
N PHE A 135 14.61 20.52 -1.13
CA PHE A 135 15.38 19.49 -0.44
C PHE A 135 16.32 20.13 0.60
N PRO A 136 16.65 19.43 1.69
CA PRO A 136 17.70 19.85 2.60
C PRO A 136 19.04 19.94 1.86
N HIS A 137 19.82 20.98 2.14
CA HIS A 137 21.17 21.16 1.59
C HIS A 137 22.17 21.15 2.74
N GLU A 138 23.09 20.18 2.75
CA GLU A 138 24.21 20.18 3.67
C GLU A 138 25.18 21.34 3.34
N ASP A 139 25.24 22.35 4.22
CA ASP A 139 26.22 23.43 4.15
C ASP A 139 27.61 22.94 4.62
N HIS A 140 28.32 22.13 3.82
CA HIS A 140 29.73 21.80 4.07
C HIS A 140 30.67 22.94 3.62
N ASP A 141 30.51 24.11 4.23
CA ASP A 141 31.35 25.29 3.99
C ASP A 141 32.27 25.56 5.20
N GLY A 142 33.27 24.69 5.38
CA GLY A 142 34.65 25.15 5.63
C GLY A 142 35.28 24.83 6.98
N HIS A 143 36.24 23.89 6.96
CA HIS A 143 37.36 23.89 7.90
C HIS A 143 38.70 23.50 7.25
N ASP A 144 39.19 24.39 6.38
CA ASP A 144 40.63 24.53 6.10
C ASP A 144 41.31 25.36 7.22
N ASP A 145 42.55 24.98 7.57
CA ASP A 145 43.52 25.61 8.47
C ASP A 145 43.44 25.27 9.98
N HIS A 146 44.33 24.37 10.48
CA HIS A 146 45.55 24.81 11.19
C HIS A 146 46.44 23.68 11.78
N ASP A 147 47.72 23.71 11.38
CA ASP A 147 48.87 23.11 12.05
C ASP A 147 49.04 23.54 13.54
N GLY A 148 49.13 22.55 14.44
CA GLY A 148 50.13 22.47 15.52
C GLY A 148 49.81 23.06 16.91
N HIS A 149 49.72 22.19 17.93
CA HIS A 149 50.71 22.05 19.02
C HIS A 149 50.22 21.19 20.21
N ASP A 150 51.21 20.54 20.82
CA ASP A 150 51.22 19.68 22.02
C ASP A 150 50.57 20.22 23.32
N ASP A 151 50.24 19.23 24.18
CA ASP A 151 50.14 19.24 25.66
C ASP A 151 48.93 19.95 26.31
N HIS A 152 47.99 19.19 26.90
CA HIS A 152 47.88 19.04 28.37
C HIS A 152 46.62 18.28 28.86
N ASP A 153 46.86 17.42 29.85
CA ASP A 153 45.89 16.79 30.75
C ASP A 153 44.86 17.76 31.39
N GLY A 154 43.61 17.30 31.52
CA GLY A 154 42.88 17.40 32.79
C GLY A 154 41.49 18.09 32.77
N HIS A 155 40.49 17.23 32.96
CA HIS A 155 39.23 17.41 33.70
C HIS A 155 38.03 18.14 33.07
N ASP A 156 36.99 17.31 32.94
CA ASP A 156 35.61 17.41 33.45
C ASP A 156 34.66 18.48 32.89
N ASP A 157 33.49 17.94 32.50
CA ASP A 157 32.15 18.52 32.40
C ASP A 157 31.94 19.54 31.26
N HIS A 158 31.25 19.12 30.19
CA HIS A 158 29.92 19.64 29.84
C HIS A 158 29.33 18.97 28.59
N ASP A 159 28.13 18.42 28.82
CA ASP A 159 27.00 18.15 27.93
C ASP A 159 26.99 18.84 26.56
N GLY A 160 26.66 18.07 25.52
CA GLY A 160 25.88 18.52 24.36
C GLY A 160 26.57 18.43 23.00
N HIS A 161 26.52 17.24 22.40
CA HIS A 161 26.58 16.94 20.96
C HIS A 161 25.84 15.59 20.87
N ASP A 162 24.54 15.55 20.55
CA ASP A 162 23.97 15.57 19.18
C ASP A 162 24.74 14.58 18.31
N ASP A 163 24.52 13.30 18.63
CA ASP A 163 24.93 12.13 17.86
C ASP A 163 23.94 12.05 16.68
N HIS A 164 24.51 12.09 15.47
CA HIS A 164 23.78 11.89 14.21
C HIS A 164 23.83 10.39 13.94
N ASP A 165 22.70 9.72 14.19
CA ASP A 165 22.54 8.30 13.88
C ASP A 165 22.10 8.21 12.42
N GLY A 166 23.03 7.83 11.53
CA GLY A 166 22.72 7.54 10.13
C GLY A 166 21.92 6.25 10.07
N HIS A 167 20.62 6.38 9.83
CA HIS A 167 19.71 5.25 9.65
C HIS A 167 19.44 5.07 8.16
N ASP A 168 20.09 4.08 7.53
CA ASP A 168 19.75 3.57 6.21
C ASP A 168 19.34 2.10 6.34
N GLU A 169 18.11 1.84 6.78
CA GLU A 169 17.45 0.54 6.63
C GLU A 169 16.18 0.75 5.79
N HIS A 170 16.33 0.79 4.46
CA HIS A 170 15.20 0.95 3.52
C HIS A 170 14.91 -0.35 2.76
N GLU A 171 14.51 -1.40 3.49
CA GLU A 171 13.81 -2.55 2.91
C GLU A 171 12.53 -2.84 3.71
N GLY A 172 11.37 -2.33 3.25
CA GLY A 172 10.08 -2.85 3.75
C GLY A 172 8.86 -1.95 3.82
N HIS A 173 8.86 -0.72 3.31
CA HIS A 173 7.63 0.09 3.35
C HIS A 173 6.64 -0.30 2.24
N ALA A 174 5.39 -0.58 2.63
CA ALA A 174 4.30 -0.76 1.69
C ALA A 174 3.90 0.61 1.09
N HIS A 175 4.30 0.85 -0.17
CA HIS A 175 3.88 2.04 -0.91
C HIS A 175 2.43 1.91 -1.39
N ALA A 176 1.66 2.98 -1.30
CA ALA A 176 0.36 3.05 -1.97
C ALA A 176 0.56 3.20 -3.48
N GLU A 177 -0.26 2.52 -4.27
CA GLU A 177 -0.30 2.64 -5.73
C GLU A 177 -1.39 3.63 -6.14
N PRO A 178 -1.15 4.53 -7.11
CA PRO A 178 -2.19 5.43 -7.58
C PRO A 178 -3.26 4.65 -8.34
N GLU A 179 -4.53 4.98 -8.08
CA GLU A 179 -5.66 4.44 -8.83
C GLU A 179 -5.62 4.89 -10.30
N GLU A 180 -5.21 6.14 -10.52
CA GLU A 180 -5.10 6.73 -11.85
C GLU A 180 -3.95 7.74 -11.93
N THR A 181 -3.31 7.82 -13.10
CA THR A 181 -2.27 8.80 -13.40
C THR A 181 -2.59 9.54 -14.69
N ILE A 182 -2.70 10.87 -14.61
CA ILE A 182 -3.00 11.76 -15.74
C ILE A 182 -1.73 12.51 -16.14
N THR A 183 -1.22 12.22 -17.33
CA THR A 183 -0.01 12.87 -17.88
C THR A 183 -0.35 14.07 -18.75
N ASN A 184 0.36 15.18 -18.58
CA ASN A 184 0.17 16.44 -19.31
C ASN A 184 -1.30 16.92 -19.34
N PRO A 185 -1.94 17.10 -18.17
CA PRO A 185 -3.34 17.53 -18.09
C PRO A 185 -3.57 18.89 -18.77
N ALA A 186 -4.71 19.02 -19.45
CA ALA A 186 -5.03 20.24 -20.19
C ALA A 186 -5.38 21.39 -19.24
N GLY A 187 -4.57 22.46 -19.24
CA GLY A 187 -4.77 23.62 -18.37
C GLY A 187 -3.67 23.80 -17.35
N CYS A 188 -2.89 22.75 -17.10
CA CYS A 188 -1.70 22.77 -16.26
C CYS A 188 -0.46 23.27 -17.01
N PRO A 189 0.64 23.57 -16.29
CA PRO A 189 1.97 23.70 -16.87
C PRO A 189 2.36 22.50 -17.75
N ALA A 190 3.35 22.71 -18.63
CA ALA A 190 3.85 21.63 -19.45
C ALA A 190 4.64 20.63 -18.60
N ASP A 191 4.59 19.35 -18.96
CA ASP A 191 5.31 18.28 -18.30
C ASP A 191 4.88 18.08 -16.83
N SER A 192 3.59 18.29 -16.54
CA SER A 192 2.98 17.97 -15.24
C SER A 192 2.28 16.61 -15.25
N VAL A 193 2.22 15.96 -14.10
CA VAL A 193 1.54 14.69 -13.84
C VAL A 193 0.60 14.86 -12.64
N ILE A 194 -0.60 14.28 -12.73
CA ILE A 194 -1.51 14.14 -11.59
C ILE A 194 -1.60 12.66 -11.26
N SER A 195 -1.34 12.28 -10.01
CA SER A 195 -1.56 10.94 -9.49
C SER A 195 -2.72 10.97 -8.49
N ILE A 196 -3.71 10.09 -8.65
CA ILE A 196 -4.91 10.03 -7.81
C ILE A 196 -4.82 8.81 -6.91
N PHE A 197 -4.98 9.01 -5.60
CA PHE A 197 -4.96 7.97 -4.57
C PHE A 197 -6.25 7.99 -3.76
N GLU A 198 -6.81 6.82 -3.45
CA GLU A 198 -7.85 6.67 -2.43
C GLU A 198 -7.16 6.63 -1.06
N LEU A 199 -7.45 7.59 -0.18
CA LEU A 199 -6.83 7.72 1.14
C LEU A 199 -7.91 7.77 2.23
N GLU A 200 -7.65 7.11 3.35
CA GLU A 200 -8.49 7.15 4.56
C GLU A 200 -8.13 8.37 5.43
N GLU A 201 -8.97 8.70 6.42
CA GLU A 201 -8.62 9.74 7.41
C GLU A 201 -7.37 9.30 8.20
N GLY A 202 -6.29 10.07 8.14
CA GLY A 202 -5.02 9.71 8.76
C GLY A 202 -3.81 10.54 8.31
N GLU A 203 -2.65 10.21 8.85
CA GLU A 203 -1.35 10.78 8.46
C GLU A 203 -0.61 9.80 7.53
N TYR A 204 -0.09 10.31 6.42
CA TYR A 204 0.69 9.55 5.46
C TYR A 204 2.03 10.25 5.25
N VAL A 205 3.11 9.50 5.08
CA VAL A 205 4.41 10.09 4.75
C VAL A 205 4.57 10.10 3.24
N LEU A 206 4.91 11.25 2.67
CA LEU A 206 5.31 11.38 1.28
C LEU A 206 6.83 11.32 1.24
N GLU A 207 7.35 10.35 0.51
CA GLU A 207 8.76 10.18 0.20
C GLU A 207 9.01 10.72 -1.20
N PHE A 208 9.99 11.61 -1.36
CA PHE A 208 10.41 12.17 -2.64
C PHE A 208 11.79 11.66 -3.03
N ASP A 209 11.89 11.19 -4.28
CA ASP A 209 13.15 10.78 -4.88
C ASP A 209 13.94 12.03 -5.33
N ALA A 210 15.24 12.04 -5.02
CA ALA A 210 16.18 13.08 -5.39
C ALA A 210 17.08 12.73 -6.58
N GLU A 211 16.66 11.83 -7.48
CA GLU A 211 17.28 11.67 -8.80
C GLU A 211 17.52 13.03 -9.49
N HIS A 212 16.70 14.06 -9.18
CA HIS A 212 16.92 15.45 -9.57
C HIS A 212 16.57 16.44 -8.43
N PRO A 213 17.51 16.85 -7.56
CA PRO A 213 17.23 17.65 -6.35
C PRO A 213 16.98 19.14 -6.63
N GLU A 214 16.19 19.47 -7.65
CA GLU A 214 15.74 20.84 -7.94
C GLU A 214 14.47 21.17 -7.15
N ASP A 215 14.40 22.40 -6.61
CA ASP A 215 13.17 22.92 -6.00
C ASP A 215 11.99 22.81 -6.99
N PHE A 216 10.87 22.26 -6.55
CA PHE A 216 9.67 22.10 -7.37
C PHE A 216 8.43 22.69 -6.69
N THR A 217 7.33 22.74 -7.43
CA THR A 217 6.03 23.13 -6.87
C THR A 217 5.05 22.00 -7.05
N MET A 218 4.30 21.67 -5.99
CA MET A 218 3.21 20.69 -6.02
C MET A 218 1.91 21.30 -5.51
N ALA A 219 0.80 20.64 -5.84
CA ALA A 219 -0.52 20.92 -5.26
C ALA A 219 -1.22 19.60 -4.98
N VAL A 220 -1.95 19.51 -3.87
CA VAL A 220 -2.73 18.33 -3.49
C VAL A 220 -4.14 18.77 -3.14
N LEU A 221 -5.15 18.12 -3.74
CA LEU A 221 -6.55 18.42 -3.50
C LEU A 221 -7.36 17.13 -3.43
N LYS A 222 -8.34 17.10 -2.51
CA LYS A 222 -9.38 16.08 -2.50
C LYS A 222 -10.29 16.23 -3.72
N MET A 223 -10.58 15.13 -4.41
CA MET A 223 -11.59 15.11 -5.47
C MET A 223 -12.97 15.43 -4.88
N GLY A 224 -13.76 16.19 -5.63
CA GLY A 224 -15.20 16.21 -5.39
C GLY A 224 -15.82 14.85 -5.74
N GLY A 225 -17.01 14.55 -5.26
CA GLY A 225 -17.70 13.28 -5.52
C GLY A 225 -17.44 12.29 -4.41
N GLY A 226 -18.49 11.88 -3.69
CA GLY A 226 -18.34 11.02 -2.52
C GLY A 226 -17.75 9.65 -2.90
N HIS A 227 -16.52 9.43 -2.45
CA HIS A 227 -15.91 8.14 -2.12
C HIS A 227 -15.73 8.10 -0.60
N ALA A 228 -16.83 8.26 0.14
CA ALA A 228 -16.84 7.92 1.54
C ALA A 228 -17.55 6.59 1.60
N HIS A 229 -16.83 5.50 1.83
CA HIS A 229 -17.45 4.22 2.08
C HIS A 229 -18.33 4.41 3.31
N HIS A 230 -19.64 4.38 3.11
CA HIS A 230 -20.51 4.07 4.24
C HIS A 230 -20.17 2.65 4.63
N HIS A 231 -19.38 2.46 5.69
CA HIS A 231 -19.35 1.20 6.40
C HIS A 231 -20.80 0.77 6.59
N HIS A 232 -21.22 -0.23 5.82
CA HIS A 232 -22.47 -0.91 6.05
C HIS A 232 -22.37 -1.44 7.48
N GLY A 233 -23.06 -0.75 8.40
CA GLY A 233 -23.57 -1.39 9.57
C GLY A 233 -24.38 -2.57 9.07
N ASP A 234 -23.81 -3.78 9.22
CA ASP A 234 -24.56 -5.00 9.06
C ASP A 234 -25.84 -4.85 9.88
N GLU A 235 -26.98 -4.79 9.17
CA GLU A 235 -28.30 -5.01 9.77
C GLU A 235 -28.39 -6.49 10.22
N HIS A 236 -27.61 -6.86 11.22
CA HIS A 236 -28.01 -7.88 12.16
C HIS A 236 -28.88 -7.19 13.20
N GLY A 237 -30.19 -7.27 12.94
CA GLY A 237 -31.23 -6.59 13.70
C GLY A 237 -31.04 -6.67 15.22
N ASP A 238 -31.36 -5.53 15.84
CA ASP A 238 -31.43 -5.29 17.28
C ASP A 238 -31.98 -6.48 18.10
N GLU A 239 -31.10 -7.39 18.50
CA GLU A 239 -31.20 -8.06 19.80
C GLU A 239 -29.95 -7.68 20.59
N HIS A 240 -30.14 -6.81 21.58
CA HIS A 240 -29.14 -6.45 22.57
C HIS A 240 -28.38 -7.70 23.08
N GLY A 241 -27.16 -7.90 22.60
CA GLY A 241 -26.22 -8.89 23.11
C GLY A 241 -25.53 -8.35 24.34
N ASP A 242 -26.00 -8.79 25.51
CA ASP A 242 -25.30 -8.62 26.78
C ASP A 242 -23.99 -9.44 26.78
N GLU A 243 -22.89 -8.85 27.28
CA GLU A 243 -21.64 -9.47 27.78
C GLU A 243 -21.50 -11.00 27.57
N HIS A 244 -20.79 -11.43 26.52
CA HIS A 244 -20.42 -12.83 26.33
C HIS A 244 -19.27 -13.22 27.27
N GLY A 245 -19.60 -13.79 28.42
CA GLY A 245 -18.66 -14.59 29.22
C GLY A 245 -18.91 -16.08 29.04
N VAL A 246 -17.89 -16.90 29.33
CA VAL A 246 -17.96 -18.37 29.19
C VAL A 246 -18.02 -19.02 30.57
N CYS A 247 -18.97 -19.95 30.75
CA CYS A 247 -19.11 -20.71 31.99
C CYS A 247 -18.23 -21.96 32.01
N HIS A 248 -17.19 -21.97 32.87
CA HIS A 248 -16.17 -23.01 32.93
C HIS A 248 -16.26 -23.88 34.19
N ASP A 249 -16.25 -25.20 34.02
CA ASP A 249 -16.21 -26.17 35.12
C ASP A 249 -14.75 -26.44 35.55
N MET A 250 -14.35 -25.87 36.68
CA MET A 250 -13.01 -26.05 37.24
C MET A 250 -12.70 -27.47 37.77
N SER A 251 -13.67 -28.39 37.75
CA SER A 251 -13.46 -29.77 38.19
C SER A 251 -13.00 -30.70 37.08
N ASP A 252 -13.30 -30.38 35.82
CA ASP A 252 -12.88 -31.14 34.64
C ASP A 252 -12.40 -30.29 33.44
N HIS A 253 -12.32 -28.97 33.61
CA HIS A 253 -11.87 -27.99 32.62
C HIS A 253 -12.68 -27.97 31.33
N THR A 254 -14.00 -28.19 31.42
CA THR A 254 -14.91 -28.08 30.28
C THR A 254 -15.71 -26.78 30.30
N ASN A 255 -15.98 -26.24 29.11
CA ASN A 255 -16.92 -25.12 28.93
C ASN A 255 -18.34 -25.66 28.83
N ASN A 256 -19.26 -25.06 29.57
CA ASN A 256 -20.67 -25.40 29.54
C ASN A 256 -21.44 -24.38 28.68
N ASN A 257 -22.53 -24.83 28.05
CA ASN A 257 -23.44 -23.98 27.27
C ASN A 257 -24.37 -23.12 28.15
N ILE A 258 -23.89 -22.69 29.33
CA ILE A 258 -24.62 -21.76 30.20
C ILE A 258 -24.11 -20.37 29.84
N ASP A 259 -25.00 -19.54 29.34
CA ASP A 259 -24.76 -18.23 28.73
C ASP A 259 -25.01 -17.06 29.69
N ASN A 260 -25.14 -17.32 31.00
CA ASN A 260 -25.25 -16.26 32.00
C ASN A 260 -24.51 -16.59 33.30
N LYS A 261 -23.87 -15.55 33.85
CA LYS A 261 -23.07 -15.60 35.09
C LYS A 261 -23.84 -16.15 36.30
N ALA A 262 -25.11 -15.77 36.44
CA ALA A 262 -25.90 -16.13 37.61
C ALA A 262 -26.20 -17.65 37.68
N ASP A 263 -26.50 -18.27 36.53
CA ASP A 263 -26.73 -19.71 36.44
C ASP A 263 -25.41 -20.49 36.48
N CYS A 264 -24.33 -19.93 35.95
CA CYS A 264 -22.98 -20.49 36.03
C CYS A 264 -22.50 -20.64 37.48
N GLU A 265 -22.58 -19.56 38.25
CA GLU A 265 -22.22 -19.55 39.67
C GLU A 265 -23.16 -20.43 40.51
N ALA A 266 -24.46 -20.49 40.16
CA ALA A 266 -25.41 -21.37 40.82
C ALA A 266 -25.13 -22.87 40.56
N GLY A 267 -24.53 -23.19 39.41
CA GLY A 267 -24.02 -24.51 39.06
C GLY A 267 -22.75 -24.91 39.81
N GLY A 268 -22.05 -23.95 40.43
CA GLY A 268 -20.75 -24.15 41.08
C GLY A 268 -19.57 -24.03 40.11
N PHE A 269 -19.79 -23.42 38.94
CA PHE A 269 -18.81 -23.20 37.87
C PHE A 269 -18.32 -21.74 37.91
N MET A 270 -17.17 -21.45 37.28
CA MET A 270 -16.64 -20.09 37.19
C MET A 270 -17.08 -19.44 35.89
N TRP A 271 -17.51 -18.18 35.99
CA TRP A 271 -17.77 -17.32 34.84
C TRP A 271 -16.49 -16.58 34.48
N MET A 272 -16.02 -16.75 33.25
CA MET A 272 -14.88 -16.02 32.69
C MET A 272 -15.41 -14.95 31.74
N GLU A 273 -15.16 -13.68 32.05
CA GLU A 273 -15.41 -12.55 31.15
C GLU A 273 -14.22 -12.48 30.17
N GLU A 274 -14.46 -12.16 28.89
CA GLU A 274 -13.38 -11.78 27.97
C GLU A 274 -12.85 -10.40 28.40
N ASP A 275 -11.80 -10.41 29.22
CA ASP A 275 -10.93 -9.24 29.35
C ASP A 275 -9.92 -9.33 28.20
N GLY A 276 -9.88 -8.28 27.38
CA GLY A 276 -9.00 -8.17 26.21
C GLY A 276 -7.56 -8.55 26.54
N HIS A 277 -6.98 -9.36 25.66
CA HIS A 277 -5.55 -9.61 25.63
C HIS A 277 -4.85 -8.29 25.29
N SER A 278 -4.44 -7.53 26.31
CA SER A 278 -3.43 -6.51 26.11
C SER A 278 -2.10 -7.21 25.88
N THR A 279 -1.57 -7.07 24.68
CA THR A 279 -0.12 -7.13 24.45
C THR A 279 0.50 -6.10 25.40
N HIS A 280 1.40 -6.56 26.26
CA HIS A 280 2.08 -5.72 27.24
C HIS A 280 3.56 -5.99 27.10
N ASP A 281 4.23 -5.07 26.42
CA ASP A 281 5.67 -4.98 26.40
C ASP A 281 6.19 -4.57 27.78
N GLY A 282 7.16 -5.34 28.27
CA GLY A 282 7.91 -5.08 29.50
C GLY A 282 7.87 -6.20 30.55
N ASP A 283 8.99 -6.38 31.25
CA ASP A 283 9.19 -7.39 32.29
C ASP A 283 8.11 -7.39 33.38
N TYR A 284 7.68 -8.59 33.78
CA TYR A 284 6.68 -8.74 34.83
C TYR A 284 6.89 -9.93 35.75
N CYS A 285 6.34 -9.82 36.96
CA CYS A 285 6.42 -10.87 37.97
C CYS A 285 5.17 -11.76 37.98
N HIS A 286 5.31 -13.03 37.60
CA HIS A 286 4.21 -13.99 37.45
C HIS A 286 4.09 -14.97 38.62
N ASP A 287 2.92 -15.01 39.27
CA ASP A 287 2.62 -16.03 40.28
C ASP A 287 2.15 -17.33 39.65
N THR A 288 3.07 -18.28 39.47
CA THR A 288 2.80 -19.62 38.92
C THR A 288 1.76 -20.45 39.69
N SER A 289 1.34 -20.03 40.89
CA SER A 289 0.30 -20.71 41.66
C SER A 289 -1.11 -20.16 41.42
N SER A 290 -1.22 -18.89 41.02
CA SER A 290 -2.49 -18.21 40.73
C SER A 290 -2.66 -17.80 39.26
N HIS A 291 -1.59 -17.91 38.47
CA HIS A 291 -1.46 -17.43 37.09
C HIS A 291 -1.79 -15.95 36.91
N GLN A 292 -1.52 -15.14 37.94
CA GLN A 292 -1.70 -13.69 37.88
C GLN A 292 -0.35 -12.98 37.83
N ASN A 293 -0.27 -11.95 37.00
CA ASN A 293 0.84 -11.00 37.03
C ASN A 293 0.69 -10.10 38.26
N THR A 294 1.80 -9.86 38.92
CA THR A 294 1.88 -9.13 40.18
C THR A 294 2.78 -7.93 40.02
N ASN A 295 2.44 -6.83 40.72
CA ASN A 295 3.05 -5.52 40.51
C ASN A 295 4.37 -5.36 41.30
N HIS A 296 5.29 -6.31 41.12
CA HIS A 296 6.67 -6.22 41.64
C HIS A 296 7.55 -5.57 40.57
N THR A 297 8.38 -4.61 40.99
CA THR A 297 9.15 -3.74 40.07
C THR A 297 10.62 -4.16 39.94
N THR A 298 11.02 -5.26 40.59
CA THR A 298 12.38 -5.83 40.46
C THR A 298 12.32 -7.36 40.58
N GLU A 299 13.17 -8.05 39.82
CA GLU A 299 13.31 -9.51 39.85
C GLU A 299 13.55 -10.05 41.28
N ALA A 300 14.45 -9.41 42.03
CA ALA A 300 14.78 -9.84 43.39
C ALA A 300 13.58 -9.82 44.36
N ASP A 301 12.65 -8.89 44.19
CA ASP A 301 11.42 -8.83 44.99
C ASP A 301 10.40 -9.89 44.53
N CYS A 302 10.37 -10.20 43.23
CA CYS A 302 9.54 -11.23 42.63
C CYS A 302 9.91 -12.63 43.13
N GLU A 303 11.20 -12.97 43.07
CA GLU A 303 11.72 -14.25 43.52
C GLU A 303 11.58 -14.41 45.05
N ALA A 304 11.79 -13.33 45.80
CA ALA A 304 11.62 -13.33 47.26
C ALA A 304 10.17 -13.57 47.68
N ALA A 305 9.20 -13.19 46.83
CA ALA A 305 7.77 -13.50 47.00
C ALA A 305 7.42 -14.94 46.59
N GLY A 306 8.34 -15.66 45.93
CA GLY A 306 8.14 -17.02 45.42
C GLY A 306 7.42 -17.05 44.08
N HIS A 307 7.45 -15.94 43.34
CA HIS A 307 6.92 -15.79 41.99
C HIS A 307 8.06 -15.86 40.96
N MET A 308 7.73 -16.03 39.70
CA MET A 308 8.69 -16.19 38.60
C MET A 308 8.77 -14.87 37.82
N TRP A 309 9.98 -14.34 37.65
CA TRP A 309 10.20 -13.18 36.79
C TRP A 309 10.16 -13.64 35.34
N MET A 310 9.42 -12.91 34.51
CA MET A 310 9.30 -13.13 33.07
C MET A 310 9.85 -11.89 32.39
N GLU A 311 10.96 -12.04 31.70
CA GLU A 311 11.66 -11.01 30.93
C GLU A 311 11.09 -10.99 29.50
N SER A 312 10.90 -9.81 28.89
CA SER A 312 10.45 -9.72 27.50
C SER A 312 11.58 -10.12 26.55
N GLY A 313 11.26 -10.91 25.52
CA GLY A 313 12.21 -11.24 24.44
C GLY A 313 12.28 -10.08 23.46
N HIS A 314 13.48 -9.55 23.25
CA HIS A 314 13.77 -8.51 22.25
C HIS A 314 14.27 -9.20 20.97
N HIS A 315 13.64 -8.87 19.84
CA HIS A 315 14.21 -8.99 18.51
C HIS A 315 15.13 -7.77 18.28
N ASP A 316 16.31 -8.04 17.73
CA ASP A 316 17.29 -7.16 17.09
C ASP A 316 17.59 -5.83 17.81
N GLU A 317 18.59 -5.86 18.71
CA GLU A 317 19.22 -4.66 19.29
C GLU A 317 20.76 -4.83 19.25
N GLU A 318 21.47 -3.77 18.82
CA GLU A 318 22.92 -3.67 18.67
C GLU A 318 23.76 -4.34 19.78
N MET A 319 24.91 -4.92 19.39
CA MET A 319 25.83 -5.61 20.30
C MET A 319 26.58 -4.65 21.24
N THR A 320 25.96 -4.18 22.33
CA THR A 320 26.69 -3.34 23.30
C THR A 320 27.87 -4.07 23.99
N PRO A 321 28.92 -3.36 24.45
CA PRO A 321 30.07 -3.99 25.12
C PRO A 321 29.71 -4.78 26.38
N GLU A 322 28.72 -4.31 27.14
CA GLU A 322 28.20 -5.03 28.30
C GLU A 322 27.50 -6.34 27.92
N ARG A 323 26.77 -6.35 26.80
CA ARG A 323 26.03 -7.52 26.31
C ARG A 323 26.96 -8.55 25.68
N ALA A 324 27.96 -8.12 24.91
CA ALA A 324 29.02 -9.00 24.39
C ALA A 324 29.76 -9.75 25.51
N LEU A 325 30.03 -9.09 26.65
CA LEU A 325 30.58 -9.75 27.83
C LEU A 325 29.60 -10.72 28.49
N GLU A 326 28.31 -10.44 28.47
CA GLU A 326 27.30 -11.33 29.04
C GLU A 326 27.06 -12.58 28.19
N GLN A 327 27.06 -12.44 26.86
CA GLN A 327 26.82 -13.52 25.89
C GLN A 327 28.06 -14.40 25.68
N HIS A 328 29.25 -13.80 25.55
CA HIS A 328 30.41 -14.51 25.02
C HIS A 328 31.52 -14.82 26.05
N ASP A 329 31.54 -14.20 27.24
CA ASP A 329 32.49 -14.52 28.33
C ASP A 329 32.13 -15.86 29.01
N THR A 330 32.32 -16.95 28.26
CA THR A 330 31.97 -18.32 28.67
C THR A 330 32.75 -18.75 29.92
N ASN A 331 33.93 -18.20 30.13
CA ASN A 331 34.80 -18.54 31.25
C ASN A 331 34.62 -17.62 32.49
N ASN A 332 33.87 -16.52 32.34
CA ASN A 332 33.51 -15.52 33.34
C ASN A 332 34.76 -14.87 34.00
N ASP A 333 35.75 -14.50 33.19
CA ASP A 333 36.93 -13.76 33.65
C ASP A 333 36.89 -12.25 33.33
N SER A 334 35.74 -11.78 32.86
CA SER A 334 35.41 -10.39 32.52
C SER A 334 36.25 -9.83 31.38
N HIS A 335 36.74 -10.71 30.51
CA HIS A 335 37.43 -10.38 29.26
C HIS A 335 36.92 -11.33 28.17
N ILE A 336 36.98 -10.90 26.91
CA ILE A 336 36.64 -11.75 25.76
C ILE A 336 37.91 -12.12 25.03
N SER A 337 38.13 -13.42 24.82
CA SER A 337 39.16 -13.92 23.90
C SER A 337 38.60 -14.11 22.48
N TRP A 338 39.46 -14.10 21.46
CA TRP A 338 39.04 -14.38 20.08
C TRP A 338 38.26 -15.69 19.95
N ASP A 339 38.73 -16.75 20.62
CA ASP A 339 38.05 -18.05 20.63
C ASP A 339 36.65 -17.99 21.27
N GLU A 340 36.40 -17.05 22.19
CA GLU A 340 35.09 -16.84 22.85
C GLU A 340 34.16 -15.96 22.02
N PHE A 341 34.70 -14.90 21.41
CA PHE A 341 33.99 -14.05 20.46
C PHE A 341 33.55 -14.86 19.23
N TRP A 342 34.49 -15.50 18.54
CA TRP A 342 34.25 -16.24 17.30
C TRP A 342 33.31 -17.43 17.48
N ALA A 343 33.34 -18.07 18.66
CA ALA A 343 32.40 -19.15 18.97
C ALA A 343 30.97 -18.65 19.21
N GLY A 344 30.83 -17.43 19.70
CA GLY A 344 29.53 -16.79 19.90
C GLY A 344 28.97 -16.19 18.62
N TRP A 345 29.81 -15.49 17.86
CA TRP A 345 29.49 -14.91 16.54
C TRP A 345 28.95 -15.97 15.58
N ASN A 346 29.63 -17.13 15.48
CA ASN A 346 29.16 -18.26 14.69
C ASN A 346 27.88 -18.93 15.25
N GLU A 347 27.56 -18.80 16.54
CA GLU A 347 26.31 -19.37 17.10
C GLU A 347 25.10 -18.46 16.88
N GLU A 348 25.26 -17.13 16.82
CA GLU A 348 24.16 -16.17 16.59
C GLU A 348 23.85 -15.95 15.09
N HIS A 349 24.84 -15.89 14.20
CA HIS A 349 24.61 -15.73 12.75
C HIS A 349 24.07 -16.99 12.04
N HIS A 350 24.17 -18.18 12.64
CA HIS A 350 23.51 -19.40 12.12
C HIS A 350 22.07 -19.59 12.61
N HIS A 351 21.53 -18.66 13.40
CA HIS A 351 20.15 -18.71 13.90
C HIS A 351 19.26 -17.54 13.44
N GLY A 352 19.74 -16.70 12.50
CA GLY A 352 18.97 -15.64 11.83
C GLY A 352 18.45 -15.99 10.43
N HIS A 353 18.92 -17.06 9.79
CA HIS A 353 18.35 -17.54 8.51
C HIS A 353 17.19 -18.53 8.73
N GLU A 354 16.14 -18.12 9.46
CA GLU A 354 14.78 -18.64 9.21
C GLU A 354 14.03 -17.76 8.18
N GLY A 355 14.77 -17.04 7.33
CA GLY A 355 14.26 -16.42 6.11
C GLY A 355 14.11 -17.48 5.03
N HIS A 356 12.86 -17.81 4.68
CA HIS A 356 12.43 -18.45 3.44
C HIS A 356 13.51 -19.28 2.71
N HIS A 357 13.88 -20.43 3.26
CA HIS A 357 14.46 -21.46 2.42
C HIS A 357 13.41 -21.88 1.40
N GLU A 358 13.53 -21.42 0.16
CA GLU A 358 12.96 -22.14 -0.97
C GLU A 358 13.55 -23.55 -0.91
N GLU A 359 12.81 -24.51 -0.36
CA GLU A 359 13.30 -25.88 -0.23
C GLU A 359 13.47 -26.51 -1.63
N HIS A 360 14.67 -26.45 -2.20
CA HIS A 360 14.96 -27.04 -3.50
C HIS A 360 15.24 -28.54 -3.37
N HIS A 361 14.51 -29.37 -4.13
CA HIS A 361 14.66 -30.82 -4.13
C HIS A 361 15.46 -31.31 -5.34
N ASN A 362 16.58 -32.00 -5.08
CA ASN A 362 17.52 -32.42 -6.12
C ASN A 362 17.34 -33.87 -6.62
N VAL A 363 17.45 -34.04 -7.96
CA VAL A 363 17.40 -35.32 -8.68
C VAL A 363 18.63 -35.52 -9.57
N ALA A 364 19.57 -36.34 -9.14
CA ALA A 364 20.75 -36.68 -9.93
C ALA A 364 20.48 -37.79 -10.97
N VAL A 365 21.02 -37.65 -12.19
CA VAL A 365 20.93 -38.64 -13.28
C VAL A 365 22.34 -39.09 -13.71
N LEU A 366 22.69 -40.35 -13.46
CA LEU A 366 23.95 -40.97 -13.88
C LEU A 366 23.77 -41.89 -15.09
N TYR A 367 24.21 -41.41 -16.26
CA TYR A 367 24.07 -42.11 -17.53
C TYR A 367 25.05 -43.29 -17.68
N PRO A 368 24.79 -44.25 -18.60
CA PRO A 368 25.68 -45.41 -18.82
C PRO A 368 27.12 -45.07 -19.23
N GLY A 369 27.35 -43.84 -19.72
CA GLY A 369 28.67 -43.31 -20.06
C GLY A 369 29.49 -42.83 -18.85
N ASN A 370 28.94 -42.91 -17.63
CA ASN A 370 29.46 -42.29 -16.40
C ASN A 370 29.48 -40.74 -16.44
N SER A 371 28.68 -40.12 -17.30
CA SER A 371 28.33 -38.70 -17.19
C SER A 371 27.16 -38.56 -16.21
N MET A 372 27.20 -37.52 -15.38
CA MET A 372 26.17 -37.19 -14.42
C MET A 372 25.63 -35.80 -14.75
N GLU A 373 24.33 -35.62 -14.56
CA GLU A 373 23.64 -34.33 -14.56
C GLU A 373 22.78 -34.26 -13.28
N MET A 374 22.61 -33.08 -12.71
CA MET A 374 21.70 -32.82 -11.60
C MET A 374 20.61 -31.85 -12.06
N TYR A 375 19.44 -31.97 -11.45
CA TYR A 375 18.26 -31.21 -11.77
C TYR A 375 17.54 -30.92 -10.46
N GLU A 376 16.97 -29.73 -10.36
CA GLU A 376 16.38 -29.21 -9.12
C GLU A 376 14.89 -28.99 -9.35
N ALA A 377 14.12 -28.94 -8.26
CA ALA A 377 12.71 -28.62 -8.28
C ALA A 377 12.34 -27.91 -6.98
N GLU A 378 11.71 -26.76 -7.11
CA GLU A 378 11.13 -26.02 -5.98
C GLU A 378 10.14 -26.88 -5.19
N HIS A 379 10.13 -26.72 -3.86
CA HIS A 379 9.18 -27.40 -2.98
C HIS A 379 7.72 -27.14 -3.39
N ASP A 380 7.40 -25.90 -3.76
CA ASP A 380 6.05 -25.46 -4.13
C ASP A 380 5.53 -26.11 -5.42
N ALA A 381 6.43 -26.61 -6.27
CA ALA A 381 6.07 -27.40 -7.43
C ALA A 381 5.59 -28.83 -7.06
N LEU A 382 5.73 -29.24 -5.80
CA LEU A 382 5.36 -30.56 -5.30
C LEU A 382 4.05 -30.53 -4.48
N PRO A 383 3.14 -31.51 -4.67
CA PRO A 383 1.95 -31.60 -3.83
C PRO A 383 2.32 -32.08 -2.41
N GLU A 384 1.55 -31.69 -1.38
CA GLU A 384 1.77 -32.02 0.06
C GLU A 384 2.06 -33.51 0.40
N ASN A 385 1.73 -34.46 -0.47
CA ASN A 385 2.07 -35.89 -0.33
C ASN A 385 2.87 -36.37 -1.54
N ALA A 386 3.92 -35.63 -1.89
CA ALA A 386 4.73 -35.88 -3.06
C ALA A 386 5.36 -37.27 -3.01
N THR A 387 5.18 -38.02 -4.10
CA THR A 387 5.92 -39.24 -4.32
C THR A 387 7.23 -38.91 -5.03
N GLY A 388 8.21 -39.81 -5.01
CA GLY A 388 9.43 -39.66 -5.81
C GLY A 388 9.15 -39.51 -7.31
N TRP A 389 7.95 -39.91 -7.79
CA TRP A 389 7.55 -39.66 -9.18
C TRP A 389 7.17 -38.21 -9.41
N ASN A 390 6.52 -37.56 -8.43
CA ASN A 390 6.23 -36.13 -8.49
C ASN A 390 7.53 -35.35 -8.57
N LEU A 391 8.47 -35.62 -7.67
CA LEU A 391 9.80 -35.00 -7.68
C LEU A 391 10.59 -35.28 -8.97
N THR A 392 10.65 -36.54 -9.41
CA THR A 392 11.31 -36.88 -10.69
C THR A 392 10.67 -36.15 -11.88
N HIS A 393 9.36 -35.93 -11.86
CA HIS A 393 8.67 -35.25 -12.94
C HIS A 393 8.87 -33.73 -12.90
N ALA A 394 8.78 -33.12 -11.71
CA ALA A 394 9.07 -31.70 -11.51
C ALA A 394 10.49 -31.38 -11.96
N ALA A 395 11.50 -32.03 -11.37
CA ALA A 395 12.91 -31.72 -11.66
C ALA A 395 13.32 -32.02 -13.11
N LEU A 396 12.87 -33.13 -13.69
CA LEU A 396 13.34 -33.52 -15.03
C LEU A 396 12.48 -32.95 -16.17
N VAL A 397 11.20 -32.65 -15.94
CA VAL A 397 10.28 -32.21 -17.01
C VAL A 397 9.82 -30.77 -16.83
N GLY A 398 9.68 -30.29 -15.59
CA GLY A 398 9.31 -28.91 -15.26
C GLY A 398 10.31 -27.91 -15.82
N ASP A 399 11.51 -27.87 -15.25
CA ASP A 399 12.51 -26.85 -15.59
C ASP A 399 13.43 -27.26 -16.75
N GLY A 400 13.74 -28.56 -16.87
CA GLY A 400 14.73 -29.08 -17.83
C GLY A 400 14.23 -29.45 -19.24
N ASN A 401 12.93 -29.36 -19.54
CA ASN A 401 12.31 -29.78 -20.81
C ASN A 401 12.78 -31.16 -21.33
N LEU A 402 13.11 -32.12 -20.45
CA LEU A 402 13.62 -33.44 -20.84
C LEU A 402 12.48 -34.38 -21.21
N THR A 403 12.74 -35.27 -22.16
CA THR A 403 11.78 -36.33 -22.51
C THR A 403 12.00 -37.59 -21.69
N LEU A 404 11.04 -37.95 -20.84
CA LEU A 404 11.03 -39.22 -20.11
C LEU A 404 10.24 -40.31 -20.86
N ASN A 405 10.82 -41.50 -20.95
CA ASN A 405 10.15 -42.72 -21.42
C ASN A 405 10.01 -43.68 -20.24
N TYR A 406 8.80 -44.09 -19.90
CA TYR A 406 8.52 -44.89 -18.71
C TYR A 406 7.49 -46.00 -18.96
N SER A 407 7.47 -46.97 -18.07
CA SER A 407 6.48 -48.04 -18.06
C SER A 407 5.90 -48.21 -16.67
N VAL A 408 4.58 -48.44 -16.58
CA VAL A 408 3.89 -48.62 -15.30
C VAL A 408 3.58 -50.09 -15.09
N HIS A 409 4.07 -50.66 -13.99
CA HIS A 409 3.79 -52.05 -13.60
C HIS A 409 2.79 -52.10 -12.45
N SER A 410 1.78 -52.97 -12.53
CA SER A 410 0.67 -53.07 -11.57
C SER A 410 1.05 -53.47 -10.13
N THR A 411 2.33 -53.68 -9.84
CA THR A 411 2.83 -54.15 -8.54
C THR A 411 4.05 -53.36 -8.05
N TYR A 412 4.79 -52.72 -8.96
CA TYR A 412 6.06 -52.06 -8.64
C TYR A 412 6.06 -50.58 -9.04
N GLY A 413 4.91 -50.05 -9.47
CA GLY A 413 4.78 -48.65 -9.88
C GLY A 413 5.42 -48.33 -11.22
N THR A 414 5.66 -47.04 -11.42
CA THR A 414 6.31 -46.42 -12.56
C THR A 414 7.81 -46.74 -12.54
N SER A 415 8.36 -47.03 -13.71
CA SER A 415 9.78 -47.29 -13.90
C SER A 415 10.26 -46.64 -15.18
N LEU A 416 11.35 -45.86 -15.08
CA LEU A 416 11.96 -45.21 -16.23
C LEU A 416 12.61 -46.26 -17.14
N VAL A 417 12.31 -46.15 -18.43
CA VAL A 417 12.93 -46.92 -19.51
C VAL A 417 13.84 -46.04 -20.36
N GLY A 418 13.73 -44.72 -20.30
CA GLY A 418 14.63 -43.78 -20.95
C GLY A 418 14.53 -42.37 -20.36
N ILE A 419 15.64 -41.66 -20.35
CA ILE A 419 15.76 -40.25 -19.93
C ILE A 419 16.47 -39.51 -21.07
N ASN A 420 15.90 -38.41 -21.52
CA ASN A 420 16.44 -37.50 -22.55
C ASN A 420 17.01 -38.23 -23.79
N GLY A 421 16.20 -39.13 -24.38
CA GLY A 421 16.58 -39.90 -25.58
C GLY A 421 17.55 -41.07 -25.33
N THR A 422 18.01 -41.30 -24.09
CA THR A 422 18.82 -42.47 -23.71
C THR A 422 17.95 -43.60 -23.17
N ASP A 423 17.42 -44.41 -24.08
CA ASP A 423 16.60 -45.58 -23.75
C ASP A 423 17.45 -46.80 -23.32
N ALA A 424 17.01 -47.46 -22.25
CA ALA A 424 17.54 -48.75 -21.82
C ALA A 424 17.30 -49.82 -22.91
N PRO A 425 18.32 -50.63 -23.25
CA PRO A 425 18.22 -51.56 -24.36
C PRO A 425 17.27 -52.71 -24.04
N THR A 426 16.48 -53.11 -25.03
CA THR A 426 15.48 -54.21 -24.91
C THR A 426 16.05 -55.58 -24.54
N ASP A 427 17.37 -55.75 -24.57
CA ASP A 427 18.06 -56.98 -24.15
C ASP A 427 18.44 -56.99 -22.67
N TYR A 428 18.09 -55.94 -21.92
CA TYR A 428 18.38 -55.75 -20.49
C TYR A 428 19.88 -55.82 -20.16
N SER A 429 20.75 -55.44 -21.11
CA SER A 429 22.18 -55.31 -20.84
C SER A 429 22.51 -54.27 -19.77
N TRP A 430 21.63 -53.29 -19.58
CA TRP A 430 21.51 -52.43 -18.40
C TRP A 430 20.07 -51.89 -18.31
N TRP A 431 19.71 -51.31 -17.17
CA TRP A 431 18.43 -50.62 -16.94
C TRP A 431 18.63 -49.43 -16.00
N TRP A 432 17.69 -48.48 -16.03
CA TRP A 432 17.63 -47.36 -15.09
C TRP A 432 17.22 -47.85 -13.71
N GLN A 433 18.05 -47.56 -12.72
CA GLN A 433 17.88 -47.95 -11.34
C GLN A 433 17.66 -46.71 -10.49
N LEU A 434 16.60 -46.74 -9.68
CA LEU A 434 16.35 -45.73 -8.66
C LEU A 434 17.29 -45.96 -7.49
N MET A 435 17.95 -44.90 -7.06
CA MET A 435 18.86 -44.83 -5.92
C MET A 435 18.26 -43.84 -4.91
N LEU A 436 18.28 -44.19 -3.63
CA LEU A 436 17.87 -43.31 -2.53
C LEU A 436 19.08 -43.03 -1.66
N TRP A 437 19.13 -41.83 -1.08
CA TRP A 437 20.19 -41.50 -0.12
C TRP A 437 19.85 -42.09 1.24
N ASN A 438 20.79 -42.85 1.81
CA ASN A 438 20.63 -43.43 3.14
C ASN A 438 21.52 -42.69 4.15
N THR A 439 20.97 -41.70 4.85
CA THR A 439 21.65 -40.94 5.91
C THR A 439 22.03 -41.81 7.12
N THR A 440 21.30 -42.92 7.33
CA THR A 440 21.53 -43.82 8.47
C THR A 440 22.63 -44.85 8.26
N SER A 441 23.12 -45.04 7.03
CA SER A 441 24.30 -45.87 6.78
C SER A 441 25.56 -45.16 7.29
N SER A 442 26.59 -45.91 7.69
CA SER A 442 27.85 -45.32 8.16
C SER A 442 29.02 -45.87 7.33
N PRO A 443 29.60 -45.05 6.42
CA PRO A 443 29.19 -43.67 6.07
C PRO A 443 27.84 -43.62 5.30
N PRO A 444 27.16 -42.46 5.25
CA PRO A 444 26.01 -42.24 4.37
C PRO A 444 26.35 -42.60 2.93
N ALA A 445 25.40 -43.19 2.21
CA ALA A 445 25.64 -43.66 0.86
C ALA A 445 24.35 -43.80 0.04
N TRP A 446 24.49 -43.72 -1.28
CA TRP A 446 23.46 -44.08 -2.23
C TRP A 446 23.21 -45.59 -2.23
N GLU A 447 21.96 -46.00 -2.00
CA GLU A 447 21.54 -47.39 -2.04
C GLU A 447 20.41 -47.60 -3.07
N PRO A 448 20.40 -48.73 -3.79
CA PRO A 448 19.28 -49.04 -4.69
C PRO A 448 17.95 -49.12 -3.95
N SER A 449 16.93 -48.45 -4.47
CA SER A 449 15.59 -48.52 -3.90
C SER A 449 15.02 -49.95 -3.97
N GLU A 450 14.51 -50.45 -2.85
CA GLU A 450 13.70 -51.68 -2.82
C GLU A 450 12.23 -51.44 -3.18
N HIS A 451 11.82 -50.17 -3.31
CA HIS A 451 10.46 -49.72 -3.58
C HIS A 451 10.33 -49.12 -4.99
N GLY A 452 9.11 -49.12 -5.52
CA GLY A 452 8.81 -48.37 -6.75
C GLY A 452 8.82 -46.88 -6.48
N ILE A 453 9.13 -46.07 -7.50
CA ILE A 453 9.24 -44.61 -7.37
C ILE A 453 7.93 -43.97 -6.83
N ASP A 454 6.77 -44.47 -7.24
CA ASP A 454 5.46 -43.98 -6.75
C ASP A 454 5.19 -44.33 -5.28
N SER A 455 6.05 -45.15 -4.64
CA SER A 455 5.92 -45.55 -3.22
C SER A 455 7.04 -44.98 -2.35
N VAL A 456 7.93 -44.18 -2.94
CA VAL A 456 8.89 -43.35 -2.21
C VAL A 456 8.18 -42.04 -1.92
N MET A 457 8.11 -41.63 -0.66
CA MET A 457 7.52 -40.34 -0.25
C MET A 457 8.64 -39.32 -0.06
N ILE A 458 8.38 -38.09 -0.49
CA ILE A 458 9.26 -36.92 -0.34
C ILE A 458 8.64 -36.02 0.75
N GLY A 459 9.43 -35.56 1.73
CA GLY A 459 8.96 -34.62 2.77
C GLY A 459 9.61 -34.78 4.16
N GLU A 460 9.61 -33.68 4.91
CA GLU A 460 10.42 -33.41 6.13
C GLU A 460 9.95 -34.10 7.42
N ASN A 461 8.70 -34.53 7.52
CA ASN A 461 8.13 -34.97 8.80
C ASN A 461 8.27 -36.50 9.02
N TYR A 462 9.47 -36.94 9.41
CA TYR A 462 9.83 -38.33 9.74
C TYR A 462 8.90 -39.01 10.78
N SER A 463 8.05 -38.26 11.48
CA SER A 463 7.27 -38.70 12.62
C SER A 463 5.94 -39.41 12.28
N ASN A 464 5.32 -39.15 11.11
CA ASN A 464 3.95 -39.61 10.81
C ASN A 464 3.82 -40.76 9.78
N VAL A 465 4.90 -41.19 9.10
CA VAL A 465 4.82 -42.17 7.98
C VAL A 465 5.15 -43.61 8.39
N ALA A 466 5.55 -43.86 9.64
CA ALA A 466 6.10 -45.15 10.10
C ALA A 466 5.14 -46.38 10.04
N ASN A 467 3.87 -46.22 9.65
CA ASN A 467 2.88 -47.31 9.58
C ASN A 467 2.44 -47.72 8.16
N SER A 468 2.94 -47.09 7.08
CA SER A 468 2.52 -47.39 5.70
C SER A 468 3.40 -48.42 4.98
N GLY A 469 4.61 -48.68 5.46
CA GLY A 469 5.58 -49.55 4.79
C GLY A 469 6.25 -48.91 3.56
N SER A 470 6.15 -47.58 3.41
CA SER A 470 6.86 -46.76 2.41
C SER A 470 8.18 -46.21 2.96
N SER A 471 9.14 -45.96 2.05
CA SER A 471 10.44 -45.33 2.33
C SER A 471 10.31 -43.80 2.22
N VAL A 472 10.81 -43.06 3.21
CA VAL A 472 10.87 -41.58 3.23
C VAL A 472 12.32 -41.15 2.99
N THR A 473 12.54 -40.19 2.08
CA THR A 473 13.86 -39.62 1.75
C THR A 473 13.65 -38.24 1.12
N GLU A 474 14.54 -37.29 1.38
CA GLU A 474 14.55 -36.01 0.64
C GLU A 474 15.20 -36.19 -0.75
N HIS A 475 16.32 -36.92 -0.86
CA HIS A 475 17.06 -36.99 -2.13
C HIS A 475 16.91 -38.32 -2.91
N ILE A 476 16.77 -38.22 -4.23
CA ILE A 476 16.67 -39.37 -5.15
C ILE A 476 17.63 -39.26 -6.34
N ALA A 477 18.04 -40.38 -6.90
CA ALA A 477 18.85 -40.40 -8.13
C ALA A 477 18.47 -41.55 -9.09
N TRP A 478 18.61 -41.30 -10.39
CA TRP A 478 18.46 -42.31 -11.45
C TRP A 478 19.81 -42.67 -12.05
N ALA A 479 20.26 -43.91 -11.84
CA ALA A 479 21.54 -44.38 -12.35
C ALA A 479 21.38 -45.59 -13.27
N ALA A 480 22.15 -45.65 -14.36
CA ALA A 480 22.29 -46.89 -15.11
C ALA A 480 22.99 -47.94 -14.23
N ASN A 481 22.41 -49.14 -14.04
CA ASN A 481 22.98 -50.15 -13.13
C ASN A 481 24.40 -50.67 -13.53
N ASN A 482 24.85 -50.38 -14.74
CA ASN A 482 26.21 -50.71 -15.19
C ASN A 482 27.19 -49.52 -15.11
N SER A 483 26.74 -48.36 -14.64
CA SER A 483 27.58 -47.19 -14.37
C SER A 483 28.33 -47.33 -13.03
N ASN A 484 29.30 -46.46 -12.81
CA ASN A 484 30.03 -46.40 -11.54
C ASN A 484 29.27 -45.52 -10.53
N HIS A 485 28.42 -46.12 -9.69
CA HIS A 485 27.57 -45.40 -8.73
C HIS A 485 28.34 -44.57 -7.70
N SER A 486 29.63 -44.85 -7.47
CA SER A 486 30.49 -43.99 -6.65
C SER A 486 30.74 -42.60 -7.24
N LEU A 487 30.26 -42.34 -8.45
CA LEU A 487 30.29 -41.01 -9.05
C LEU A 487 29.11 -40.15 -8.63
N LEU A 488 28.02 -40.72 -8.09
CA LEU A 488 26.92 -39.91 -7.54
C LEU A 488 27.45 -39.05 -6.38
N PRO A 489 27.10 -37.75 -6.32
CA PRO A 489 27.62 -36.84 -5.31
C PRO A 489 26.95 -37.12 -3.96
N SER A 490 27.60 -36.74 -2.86
CA SER A 490 26.91 -36.65 -1.57
C SER A 490 25.93 -35.48 -1.67
N PRO A 491 24.66 -35.61 -1.24
CA PRO A 491 23.74 -34.47 -1.21
C PRO A 491 24.27 -33.27 -0.41
N ALA A 492 25.07 -33.53 0.64
CA ALA A 492 25.85 -32.52 1.39
C ALA A 492 27.03 -31.92 0.59
N MET A 493 26.82 -31.53 -0.67
CA MET A 493 27.78 -30.79 -1.50
C MET A 493 27.09 -29.65 -2.26
N HIS A 494 25.88 -29.27 -1.87
CA HIS A 494 25.17 -28.11 -2.43
C HIS A 494 24.34 -27.33 -1.40
N ASP A 495 24.43 -27.70 -0.11
CA ASP A 495 23.95 -26.89 1.03
C ASP A 495 25.13 -26.30 1.83
N GLU A 496 26.36 -26.38 1.31
CA GLU A 496 27.60 -25.98 2.02
C GLU A 496 28.67 -25.47 1.01
N HIS A 497 28.31 -24.79 -0.08
CA HIS A 497 29.30 -24.41 -1.10
C HIS A 497 29.31 -22.99 -1.64
N ASP A 498 28.57 -22.04 -1.04
CA ASP A 498 28.82 -20.61 -1.28
C ASP A 498 29.33 -19.83 -0.04
N ASP A 499 29.36 -20.42 1.16
CA ASP A 499 29.76 -19.68 2.38
C ASP A 499 31.24 -19.85 2.79
N ASP A 500 31.93 -20.91 2.32
CA ASP A 500 33.29 -21.24 2.82
C ASP A 500 34.42 -20.28 2.33
N GLU A 501 34.21 -19.44 1.31
CA GLU A 501 35.17 -18.38 0.94
C GLU A 501 34.84 -17.02 1.58
N HIS A 502 33.60 -16.82 2.06
CA HIS A 502 33.20 -15.64 2.83
C HIS A 502 33.73 -15.71 4.28
N ASP A 503 33.63 -16.88 4.92
CA ASP A 503 34.05 -17.07 6.32
C ASP A 503 35.56 -16.85 6.54
N GLU A 504 36.43 -17.23 5.58
CA GLU A 504 37.89 -17.05 5.74
C GLU A 504 38.30 -15.57 5.66
N HIS A 505 37.56 -14.72 4.93
CA HIS A 505 37.87 -13.28 4.78
C HIS A 505 37.30 -12.45 5.93
N GLU A 506 36.08 -12.77 6.37
CA GLU A 506 35.45 -12.15 7.55
C GLU A 506 36.24 -12.51 8.82
N GLU A 507 36.68 -13.78 8.97
CA GLU A 507 37.53 -14.20 10.08
C GLU A 507 38.88 -13.44 10.09
N GLU A 508 39.53 -13.25 8.93
CA GLU A 508 40.79 -12.49 8.85
C GLU A 508 40.61 -11.01 9.20
N MET A 509 39.49 -10.39 8.80
CA MET A 509 39.24 -8.96 9.01
C MET A 509 38.76 -8.64 10.42
N LEU A 510 37.78 -9.39 10.95
CA LEU A 510 37.35 -9.26 12.35
C LEU A 510 38.50 -9.58 13.31
N MET A 511 39.44 -10.45 12.92
CA MET A 511 40.64 -10.69 13.70
C MET A 511 41.60 -9.49 13.68
N ASP A 512 41.68 -8.72 12.60
CA ASP A 512 42.46 -7.48 12.55
C ASP A 512 41.82 -6.40 13.43
N ILE A 513 40.50 -6.18 13.36
CA ILE A 513 39.75 -5.27 14.24
C ILE A 513 39.93 -5.66 15.72
N PHE A 514 39.86 -6.96 16.03
CA PHE A 514 40.12 -7.49 17.37
C PHE A 514 41.53 -7.18 17.85
N ASN A 515 42.54 -7.35 16.99
CA ASN A 515 43.95 -7.09 17.33
C ASN A 515 44.25 -5.59 17.49
N GLU A 516 43.58 -4.72 16.73
CA GLU A 516 43.71 -3.27 16.84
C GLU A 516 43.05 -2.74 18.11
N SER A 517 41.88 -3.29 18.44
CA SER A 517 41.16 -3.01 19.68
C SER A 517 41.89 -3.53 20.94
N ASP A 518 42.72 -4.58 20.86
CA ASP A 518 43.62 -5.03 21.94
C ASP A 518 44.84 -4.09 22.10
N THR A 519 44.57 -2.87 22.58
CA THR A 519 45.55 -1.80 22.77
C THR A 519 46.70 -2.19 23.70
N ASN A 520 46.49 -3.18 24.57
CA ASN A 520 47.43 -3.60 25.58
C ASN A 520 48.23 -4.87 25.19
N ASN A 521 47.83 -5.52 24.09
CA ASN A 521 48.42 -6.71 23.48
C ASN A 521 48.51 -7.92 24.43
N ASP A 522 47.50 -8.14 25.27
CA ASP A 522 47.41 -9.35 26.10
C ASP A 522 46.53 -10.46 25.52
N GLY A 523 45.95 -10.23 24.34
CA GLY A 523 45.15 -11.16 23.55
C GLY A 523 43.72 -11.29 24.05
N LEU A 524 43.22 -10.30 24.78
CA LEU A 524 41.91 -10.27 25.43
C LEU A 524 41.33 -8.84 25.35
N LEU A 525 40.04 -8.71 25.09
CA LEU A 525 39.35 -7.42 25.14
C LEU A 525 38.70 -7.22 26.51
N ASN A 526 39.07 -6.15 27.20
CA ASN A 526 38.36 -5.69 28.39
C ASN A 526 37.23 -4.71 27.99
N LEU A 527 36.29 -4.39 28.90
CA LEU A 527 35.14 -3.51 28.61
C LEU A 527 35.48 -2.20 27.88
N SER A 528 36.65 -1.60 28.11
CA SER A 528 37.06 -0.36 27.43
C SER A 528 37.63 -0.59 26.04
N GLU A 529 38.22 -1.76 25.78
CA GLU A 529 38.72 -2.17 24.45
C GLU A 529 37.58 -2.74 23.59
N LEU A 530 36.60 -3.38 24.25
CA LEU A 530 35.40 -3.93 23.65
C LEU A 530 34.45 -2.84 23.13
N GLY A 531 34.43 -1.66 23.75
CA GLY A 531 33.69 -0.50 23.23
C GLY A 531 34.13 -0.10 21.82
N HIS A 532 35.44 0.01 21.62
CA HIS A 532 36.02 0.34 20.32
C HIS A 532 35.83 -0.79 19.30
N PHE A 533 35.98 -2.03 19.75
CA PHE A 533 35.77 -3.21 18.91
C PHE A 533 34.34 -3.30 18.39
N VAL A 534 33.33 -3.08 19.25
CA VAL A 534 31.91 -3.09 18.86
C VAL A 534 31.59 -1.96 17.89
N GLU A 535 32.10 -0.75 18.15
CA GLU A 535 31.90 0.42 17.30
C GLU A 535 32.46 0.17 15.88
N GLU A 536 33.67 -0.36 15.77
CA GLU A 536 34.29 -0.70 14.48
C GLU A 536 33.62 -1.88 13.76
N VAL A 537 32.99 -2.81 14.48
CA VAL A 537 32.26 -3.94 13.89
C VAL A 537 30.88 -3.50 13.40
N ASN A 538 30.17 -2.63 14.12
CA ASN A 538 28.85 -2.13 13.71
C ASN A 538 28.93 -1.17 12.50
N GLU A 539 30.02 -0.45 12.31
CA GLU A 539 30.21 0.45 11.15
C GLU A 539 30.61 -0.27 9.83
N PHE A 540 30.79 -1.59 9.87
CA PHE A 540 31.47 -2.33 8.80
C PHE A 540 30.54 -2.85 7.67
N GLU A 541 29.27 -3.15 7.95
CA GLU A 541 28.42 -3.88 6.99
C GLU A 541 28.07 -3.10 5.70
N ASP A 542 28.11 -1.75 5.69
CA ASP A 542 27.62 -0.96 4.53
C ASP A 542 28.58 0.12 3.96
N ARG A 543 29.86 0.15 4.34
CA ARG A 543 30.76 1.24 3.94
C ARG A 543 31.51 1.02 2.61
N ILE A 544 31.39 1.98 1.68
CA ILE A 544 32.24 2.07 0.47
C ILE A 544 33.72 2.25 0.89
N PRO A 545 34.68 1.50 0.32
CA PRO A 545 36.08 1.58 0.72
C PRO A 545 36.66 2.98 0.49
N THR A 546 37.46 3.47 1.44
CA THR A 546 38.19 4.73 1.28
C THR A 546 39.13 4.66 0.08
N PRO A 547 39.56 5.81 -0.50
CA PRO A 547 40.52 5.81 -1.60
C PRO A 547 41.83 5.08 -1.29
N GLU A 548 42.23 5.05 -0.02
CA GLU A 548 43.43 4.33 0.45
C GLU A 548 43.20 2.82 0.49
N GLU A 549 42.06 2.37 1.03
CA GLU A 549 41.65 0.96 1.06
C GLU A 549 41.45 0.41 -0.36
N ALA A 550 40.76 1.16 -1.23
CA ALA A 550 40.49 0.74 -2.60
C ALA A 550 41.78 0.57 -3.43
N LEU A 551 42.77 1.45 -3.22
CA LEU A 551 44.10 1.32 -3.84
C LEU A 551 44.95 0.20 -3.23
N GLU A 552 44.74 -0.15 -1.97
CA GLU A 552 45.47 -1.23 -1.32
C GLU A 552 44.98 -2.61 -1.76
N HIS A 553 43.66 -2.75 -1.96
CA HIS A 553 43.00 -4.03 -2.23
C HIS A 553 42.78 -4.30 -3.72
N HIS A 554 42.40 -3.29 -4.52
CA HIS A 554 41.97 -3.51 -5.91
C HIS A 554 42.96 -3.01 -6.97
N ASP A 555 44.10 -2.41 -6.60
CA ASP A 555 45.23 -2.14 -7.51
C ASP A 555 45.99 -3.44 -7.82
N ALA A 556 45.36 -4.32 -8.60
CA ALA A 556 45.86 -5.65 -8.95
C ALA A 556 47.23 -5.59 -9.66
N ASN A 557 47.54 -4.46 -10.30
CA ASN A 557 48.74 -4.27 -11.09
C ASN A 557 49.85 -3.46 -10.36
N ASN A 558 49.53 -2.89 -9.20
CA ASN A 558 50.38 -2.10 -8.30
C ASN A 558 51.01 -0.87 -8.99
N ASP A 559 50.20 -0.11 -9.74
CA ASP A 559 50.60 1.14 -10.38
C ASP A 559 50.08 2.42 -9.70
N SER A 560 49.46 2.26 -8.53
CA SER A 560 48.90 3.31 -7.67
C SER A 560 47.77 4.11 -8.33
N HIS A 561 47.05 3.49 -9.27
CA HIS A 561 45.83 4.01 -9.88
C HIS A 561 44.80 2.88 -9.97
N ILE A 562 43.53 3.25 -10.05
CA ILE A 562 42.44 2.30 -10.31
C ILE A 562 41.96 2.48 -11.75
N SER A 563 41.92 1.38 -12.50
CA SER A 563 41.26 1.31 -13.81
C SER A 563 39.78 0.91 -13.67
N TRP A 564 38.97 1.20 -14.68
CA TRP A 564 37.56 0.76 -14.72
C TRP A 564 37.43 -0.76 -14.52
N ASP A 565 38.30 -1.55 -15.17
CA ASP A 565 38.28 -3.01 -15.01
C ASP A 565 38.58 -3.45 -13.57
N GLU A 566 39.46 -2.74 -12.86
CA GLU A 566 39.80 -3.00 -11.44
C GLU A 566 38.65 -2.60 -10.50
N PHE A 567 38.04 -1.45 -10.72
CA PHE A 567 36.85 -1.00 -9.99
C PHE A 567 35.64 -1.92 -10.23
N TRP A 568 35.29 -2.18 -11.49
CA TRP A 568 34.12 -2.98 -11.85
C TRP A 568 34.24 -4.43 -11.37
N THR A 569 35.45 -5.00 -11.37
CA THR A 569 35.68 -6.31 -10.77
C THR A 569 35.46 -6.26 -9.25
N ALA A 570 36.02 -5.29 -8.53
CA ALA A 570 35.77 -5.15 -7.10
C ALA A 570 34.27 -5.01 -6.79
N TRP A 571 33.60 -4.09 -7.49
CA TRP A 571 32.16 -3.81 -7.35
C TRP A 571 31.26 -5.04 -7.54
N THR A 572 31.59 -5.90 -8.51
CA THR A 572 30.78 -7.08 -8.85
C THR A 572 31.16 -8.35 -8.12
N THR A 573 32.36 -8.42 -7.52
CA THR A 573 32.86 -9.64 -6.86
C THR A 573 32.81 -9.55 -5.33
N GLU A 574 32.71 -8.33 -4.77
CA GLU A 574 32.79 -8.06 -3.33
C GLU A 574 31.49 -7.48 -2.75
N GLY A 575 30.36 -7.66 -3.44
CA GLY A 575 29.02 -7.37 -2.91
C GLY A 575 28.57 -5.90 -2.94
N TYR A 576 29.43 -4.94 -3.29
CA TYR A 576 29.10 -3.50 -3.34
C TYR A 576 27.94 -3.12 -4.30
N GLY A 577 27.52 -4.04 -5.17
CA GLY A 577 26.50 -3.82 -6.20
C GLY A 577 25.10 -4.38 -5.92
N GLY A 578 24.84 -4.95 -4.74
CA GLY A 578 23.49 -5.32 -4.29
C GLY A 578 22.76 -6.47 -5.02
N ASP A 579 23.28 -7.03 -6.11
CA ASP A 579 22.58 -8.07 -6.89
C ASP A 579 23.45 -9.32 -7.10
N HIS A 580 23.28 -10.32 -6.23
CA HIS A 580 23.76 -11.69 -6.48
C HIS A 580 22.71 -12.49 -7.25
N ASP A 581 22.66 -12.32 -8.57
CA ASP A 581 22.01 -13.29 -9.46
C ASP A 581 23.06 -14.05 -10.29
N GLY A 582 23.15 -15.35 -10.02
CA GLY A 582 24.16 -16.25 -10.54
C GLY A 582 24.23 -16.31 -12.07
N HIS A 583 25.31 -15.76 -12.63
CA HIS A 583 25.71 -16.02 -14.01
C HIS A 583 27.16 -16.48 -14.14
N ASP A 584 27.35 -17.77 -13.84
CA ASP A 584 28.54 -18.50 -14.20
C ASP A 584 28.57 -18.76 -15.73
N GLY A 585 29.49 -18.07 -16.40
CA GLY A 585 29.55 -18.00 -17.85
C GLY A 585 29.93 -19.30 -18.56
N HIS A 586 29.35 -19.51 -19.75
CA HIS A 586 30.00 -20.31 -20.79
C HIS A 586 29.85 -19.69 -22.19
N ASP A 587 30.87 -18.91 -22.54
CA ASP A 587 31.25 -18.59 -23.92
C ASP A 587 31.54 -19.86 -24.75
N ASP A 588 30.86 -20.03 -25.89
CA ASP A 588 31.58 -20.39 -27.13
C ASP A 588 30.78 -20.07 -28.42
N HIS A 589 31.43 -19.29 -29.28
CA HIS A 589 30.96 -18.80 -30.57
C HIS A 589 30.47 -19.87 -31.58
N SER A 590 29.42 -19.58 -32.36
CA SER A 590 29.52 -19.46 -33.84
C SER A 590 28.17 -19.12 -34.48
N GLY A 591 28.17 -18.08 -35.33
CA GLY A 591 26.94 -17.41 -35.75
C GLY A 591 26.12 -18.08 -36.86
N HIS A 592 25.09 -17.38 -37.32
CA HIS A 592 24.63 -17.33 -38.71
C HIS A 592 23.62 -16.17 -38.91
N GLU A 593 23.57 -15.74 -40.16
CA GLU A 593 22.98 -14.51 -40.71
C GLU A 593 21.49 -14.25 -40.36
N HIS A 594 21.21 -12.96 -40.15
CA HIS A 594 19.89 -12.32 -40.18
C HIS A 594 18.96 -12.84 -41.29
N ASN A 595 17.69 -13.09 -40.93
CA ASN A 595 16.51 -12.43 -41.52
C ASN A 595 15.20 -13.07 -41.03
N ALA A 596 14.51 -12.43 -40.08
CA ALA A 596 13.05 -12.46 -39.99
C ALA A 596 12.55 -11.26 -39.17
N THR A 597 11.53 -10.62 -39.69
CA THR A 597 10.87 -9.39 -39.24
C THR A 597 10.13 -9.56 -37.91
N HIS A 598 10.42 -8.71 -36.92
CA HIS A 598 9.60 -8.53 -35.72
C HIS A 598 8.63 -7.34 -35.88
N ASN A 599 7.38 -7.60 -35.50
CA ASN A 599 6.33 -6.63 -35.19
C ASN A 599 5.41 -7.29 -34.15
N THR A 600 5.55 -6.86 -32.89
CA THR A 600 4.65 -6.92 -31.71
C THR A 600 5.52 -6.35 -30.57
N THR A 601 5.34 -5.17 -29.96
CA THR A 601 4.30 -4.72 -29.00
C THR A 601 3.80 -5.81 -28.08
N THR A 602 4.39 -5.90 -26.87
CA THR A 602 3.77 -6.01 -25.53
C THR A 602 4.86 -6.35 -24.49
N ASN A 603 4.86 -5.64 -23.35
CA ASN A 603 5.56 -5.88 -22.07
C ASN A 603 7.02 -6.35 -22.13
N GLU A 604 7.93 -5.39 -21.91
CA GLU A 604 9.24 -5.61 -21.33
C GLU A 604 9.27 -4.73 -20.07
N THR A 605 9.19 -5.35 -18.90
CA THR A 605 9.50 -4.75 -17.59
C THR A 605 10.14 -5.86 -16.77
N HIS A 606 11.29 -5.56 -16.16
CA HIS A 606 12.19 -6.42 -15.38
C HIS A 606 13.24 -7.23 -16.17
N ASP A 607 14.10 -6.51 -16.91
CA ASP A 607 15.46 -6.95 -17.27
C ASP A 607 16.39 -5.76 -17.65
N ASP A 608 15.95 -4.49 -17.45
CA ASP A 608 16.67 -3.27 -17.87
C ASP A 608 17.50 -2.62 -16.73
N HIS A 609 17.44 -3.13 -15.49
CA HIS A 609 18.05 -2.45 -14.33
C HIS A 609 19.59 -2.53 -14.32
N ASP A 610 20.20 -3.63 -14.77
CA ASP A 610 21.66 -3.81 -14.74
C ASP A 610 22.43 -3.03 -15.81
N GLU A 611 21.91 -2.96 -17.04
CA GLU A 611 22.58 -2.22 -18.13
C GLU A 611 22.64 -0.71 -17.84
N HIS A 612 21.70 -0.19 -17.05
CA HIS A 612 21.64 1.22 -16.68
C HIS A 612 22.64 1.62 -15.58
N ARG A 613 22.93 0.73 -14.61
CA ARG A 613 23.90 1.00 -13.53
C ARG A 613 25.34 1.06 -14.04
N GLU A 614 25.74 0.11 -14.90
CA GLU A 614 27.09 0.11 -15.49
C GLU A 614 27.37 1.39 -16.30
N GLU A 615 26.40 1.84 -17.11
CA GLU A 615 26.54 3.05 -17.92
C GLU A 615 26.70 4.32 -17.05
N MET A 616 25.96 4.42 -15.94
CA MET A 616 26.02 5.58 -15.04
C MET A 616 27.30 5.63 -14.20
N LEU A 617 27.71 4.50 -13.60
CA LEU A 617 28.98 4.41 -12.87
C LEU A 617 30.18 4.68 -13.79
N MET A 618 30.10 4.25 -15.05
CA MET A 618 31.11 4.55 -16.05
C MET A 618 31.15 6.05 -16.40
N ASP A 619 30.01 6.73 -16.44
CA ASP A 619 29.95 8.18 -16.64
C ASP A 619 30.58 8.93 -15.44
N LEU A 620 30.25 8.55 -14.20
CA LEU A 620 30.87 9.11 -12.97
C LEU A 620 32.40 8.88 -12.95
N PHE A 621 32.84 7.69 -13.35
CA PHE A 621 34.26 7.35 -13.44
C PHE A 621 34.99 8.25 -14.46
N ASN A 622 34.38 8.46 -15.62
CA ASN A 622 34.94 9.33 -16.66
C ASN A 622 34.93 10.81 -16.28
N GLU A 623 33.94 11.27 -15.50
CA GLU A 623 33.87 12.64 -14.99
C GLU A 623 34.92 12.91 -13.91
N SER A 624 35.19 11.90 -13.08
CA SER A 624 36.23 11.92 -12.06
C SER A 624 37.66 11.86 -12.62
N ASP A 625 37.86 11.25 -13.81
CA ASP A 625 39.13 11.25 -14.55
C ASP A 625 39.45 12.64 -15.16
N MET A 626 39.87 13.56 -14.29
CA MET A 626 40.10 14.97 -14.61
C MET A 626 41.19 15.18 -15.67
N ASP A 627 42.15 14.26 -15.81
CA ASP A 627 43.21 14.35 -16.80
C ASP A 627 43.00 13.48 -18.06
N SER A 628 41.89 12.72 -18.07
CA SER A 628 41.40 11.88 -19.17
C SER A 628 42.40 10.80 -19.60
N ASN A 629 43.12 10.22 -18.64
CA ASN A 629 44.10 9.17 -18.91
C ASN A 629 43.53 7.74 -18.84
N GLY A 630 42.28 7.59 -18.39
CA GLY A 630 41.53 6.34 -18.22
C GLY A 630 41.79 5.62 -16.90
N LEU A 631 42.36 6.31 -15.91
CA LEU A 631 42.73 5.78 -14.58
C LEU A 631 42.48 6.86 -13.53
N LEU A 632 42.02 6.45 -12.34
CA LEU A 632 41.83 7.36 -11.21
C LEU A 632 43.05 7.30 -10.28
N ASN A 633 43.71 8.45 -10.10
CA ASN A 633 44.69 8.59 -9.01
C ASN A 633 43.98 8.86 -7.67
N MET A 634 44.69 8.75 -6.54
CA MET A 634 44.14 8.97 -5.18
C MET A 634 43.16 10.17 -5.04
N SER A 635 43.44 11.30 -5.68
CA SER A 635 42.57 12.48 -5.61
C SER A 635 41.33 12.39 -6.51
N GLU A 636 41.45 11.72 -7.65
CA GLU A 636 40.34 11.49 -8.58
C GLU A 636 39.44 10.35 -8.06
N LEU A 637 40.04 9.34 -7.43
CA LEU A 637 39.35 8.24 -6.76
C LEU A 637 38.55 8.73 -5.55
N GLY A 638 39.07 9.69 -4.78
CA GLY A 638 38.31 10.33 -3.70
C GLY A 638 37.04 11.04 -4.17
N HIS A 639 37.11 11.79 -5.28
CA HIS A 639 35.93 12.41 -5.86
C HIS A 639 34.97 11.38 -6.46
N PHE A 640 35.50 10.34 -7.09
CA PHE A 640 34.69 9.27 -7.65
C PHE A 640 33.91 8.50 -6.58
N ILE A 641 34.56 8.16 -5.46
CA ILE A 641 33.91 7.49 -4.33
C ILE A 641 32.82 8.38 -3.73
N GLU A 642 33.09 9.67 -3.55
CA GLU A 642 32.10 10.66 -3.07
C GLU A 642 30.89 10.78 -4.01
N ASP A 643 31.12 10.79 -5.34
CA ASP A 643 30.04 10.84 -6.34
C ASP A 643 29.24 9.53 -6.41
N VAL A 644 29.88 8.37 -6.19
CA VAL A 644 29.24 7.06 -6.14
C VAL A 644 28.44 6.87 -4.86
N GLU A 645 28.96 7.32 -3.71
CA GLU A 645 28.27 7.35 -2.42
C GLU A 645 26.98 8.16 -2.50
N LYS A 646 27.06 9.35 -3.10
CA LYS A 646 25.89 10.20 -3.35
C LYS A 646 24.87 9.60 -4.33
N TRP A 647 25.33 8.73 -5.23
CA TRP A 647 24.46 8.05 -6.18
C TRP A 647 23.80 6.82 -5.58
N LEU A 648 24.49 6.11 -4.69
CA LEU A 648 23.93 5.01 -3.90
C LEU A 648 22.93 5.52 -2.85
N ASN A 649 23.22 6.66 -2.23
CA ASN A 649 22.34 7.33 -1.26
C ASN A 649 21.87 8.69 -1.81
N PRO A 650 20.90 8.73 -2.76
CA PRO A 650 20.29 9.98 -3.18
C PRO A 650 19.58 10.63 -1.98
N PRO A 651 19.63 11.97 -1.83
CA PRO A 651 19.05 12.63 -0.66
C PRO A 651 17.53 12.51 -0.66
N LEU A 652 16.97 11.56 0.09
CA LEU A 652 15.53 11.41 0.22
C LEU A 652 14.95 12.62 0.97
N GLY A 653 13.76 13.02 0.54
CA GLY A 653 13.03 14.11 1.16
C GLY A 653 11.68 13.64 1.65
N PHE A 654 11.41 13.80 2.95
CA PHE A 654 10.15 13.38 3.54
C PHE A 654 9.31 14.58 3.98
N VAL A 655 7.98 14.40 3.91
CA VAL A 655 6.97 15.30 4.48
C VAL A 655 5.73 14.48 4.85
N THR A 656 5.08 14.80 5.95
CA THR A 656 3.81 14.18 6.30
C THR A 656 2.65 14.94 5.64
N ILE A 657 1.74 14.22 4.98
CA ILE A 657 0.43 14.75 4.58
C ILE A 657 -0.65 14.25 5.55
N HIS A 658 -1.46 15.18 6.04
CA HIS A 658 -2.63 14.86 6.85
C HIS A 658 -3.90 14.84 5.98
N VAL A 659 -4.53 13.68 5.94
CA VAL A 659 -5.80 13.43 5.25
C VAL A 659 -6.93 13.58 6.27
N GLU A 660 -7.70 14.66 6.15
CA GLU A 660 -8.77 14.98 7.10
C GLU A 660 -10.05 14.15 6.92
N ALA A 661 -10.24 13.58 5.74
CA ALA A 661 -11.43 12.81 5.41
C ALA A 661 -11.15 11.82 4.30
N GLU A 662 -11.73 10.64 4.43
CA GLU A 662 -11.64 9.57 3.43
C GLU A 662 -12.08 10.04 2.03
N GLY A 663 -11.36 9.59 1.02
CA GLY A 663 -11.72 9.63 -0.39
C GLY A 663 -10.53 9.85 -1.31
N ASP A 664 -10.82 10.25 -2.55
CA ASP A 664 -9.77 10.37 -3.57
C ASP A 664 -9.02 11.71 -3.45
N TYR A 665 -7.70 11.68 -3.54
CA TYR A 665 -6.80 12.84 -3.53
C TYR A 665 -5.92 12.86 -4.78
N GLY A 666 -5.92 13.98 -5.48
CA GLY A 666 -5.05 14.22 -6.63
C GLY A 666 -3.80 14.99 -6.24
N PHE A 667 -2.63 14.44 -6.56
CA PHE A 667 -1.31 15.03 -6.35
C PHE A 667 -0.78 15.53 -7.70
N LEU A 668 -0.68 16.84 -7.88
CA LEU A 668 -0.16 17.48 -9.09
C LEU A 668 1.28 17.91 -8.91
N MET A 669 2.18 17.39 -9.75
CA MET A 669 3.62 17.63 -9.69
C MET A 669 4.27 17.69 -11.09
N PRO A 670 5.53 18.15 -11.23
CA PRO A 670 6.32 17.93 -12.43
C PRO A 670 6.56 16.44 -12.70
N ALA A 671 6.68 16.07 -13.98
CA ALA A 671 6.81 14.68 -14.41
C ALA A 671 8.16 14.02 -14.08
N ASP A 672 9.15 14.82 -13.73
CA ASP A 672 10.52 14.42 -13.37
C ASP A 672 10.72 14.28 -11.85
N VAL A 673 9.67 14.48 -11.05
CA VAL A 673 9.68 14.25 -9.60
C VAL A 673 9.08 12.87 -9.32
N GLY A 674 9.89 11.95 -8.80
CA GLY A 674 9.45 10.69 -8.23
C GLY A 674 8.93 10.89 -6.81
N PHE A 675 7.83 10.24 -6.46
CA PHE A 675 7.35 10.22 -5.08
C PHE A 675 6.57 8.95 -4.76
N HIS A 676 6.54 8.60 -3.48
CA HIS A 676 5.79 7.48 -2.94
C HIS A 676 4.96 7.94 -1.74
N VAL A 677 3.76 7.38 -1.60
CA VAL A 677 2.92 7.57 -0.41
C VAL A 677 3.14 6.35 0.48
N LEU A 678 3.73 6.56 1.65
CA LEU A 678 3.97 5.54 2.66
C LEU A 678 2.75 5.43 3.58
N MET A 679 2.27 4.21 3.72
CA MET A 679 1.23 3.87 4.70
C MET A 679 1.91 3.80 6.07
N GLY A 680 1.47 4.61 7.04
CA GLY A 680 2.09 4.64 8.38
C GLY A 680 2.03 3.28 9.10
N GLU A 681 2.98 3.01 10.00
CA GLU A 681 3.03 1.80 10.83
C GLU A 681 1.81 1.66 11.77
N ASP A 682 1.07 2.75 12.02
CA ASP A 682 -0.19 2.77 12.77
C ASP A 682 -1.44 2.65 11.86
N GLY A 683 -1.25 2.38 10.57
CA GLY A 683 -2.27 2.18 9.54
C GLY A 683 -2.58 0.70 9.27
N HIS A 684 -2.38 -0.19 10.23
CA HIS A 684 -2.95 -1.54 10.17
C HIS A 684 -4.47 -1.49 10.34
N SER A 685 -5.18 -1.10 9.28
CA SER A 685 -6.55 -1.54 9.09
C SER A 685 -6.51 -3.05 8.90
N ASP A 686 -7.11 -3.75 9.86
CA ASP A 686 -7.13 -5.20 10.05
C ASP A 686 -7.78 -5.97 8.88
N HIS A 687 -7.35 -5.88 7.61
CA HIS A 687 -7.98 -6.69 6.55
C HIS A 687 -7.05 -7.05 5.37
N ALA A 688 -6.19 -8.06 5.55
CA ALA A 688 -5.96 -9.11 4.53
C ALA A 688 -5.11 -10.30 5.03
N GLY A 689 -5.32 -10.77 6.26
CA GLY A 689 -4.87 -12.11 6.69
C GLY A 689 -5.98 -13.13 6.50
N HIS A 690 -6.26 -13.54 5.26
CA HIS A 690 -7.13 -14.70 5.01
C HIS A 690 -6.40 -15.97 5.44
N ASP A 691 -6.45 -16.27 6.74
CA ASP A 691 -6.11 -17.59 7.27
C ASP A 691 -7.14 -18.61 6.76
N ASP A 692 -6.76 -19.32 5.71
CA ASP A 692 -7.36 -20.60 5.33
C ASP A 692 -7.03 -21.69 6.37
N HIS A 693 -7.54 -21.54 7.58
CA HIS A 693 -7.53 -22.58 8.60
C HIS A 693 -8.86 -23.34 8.60
N ALA A 694 -9.09 -24.13 7.55
CA ALA A 694 -10.09 -25.18 7.57
C ALA A 694 -9.58 -26.41 8.35
N GLY A 695 -9.69 -26.33 9.69
CA GLY A 695 -9.63 -27.48 10.58
C GLY A 695 -10.76 -28.47 10.28
N HIS A 696 -10.41 -29.63 9.73
CA HIS A 696 -11.29 -30.77 9.50
C HIS A 696 -11.97 -31.30 10.79
N GLY A 697 -13.27 -31.07 10.92
CA GLY A 697 -14.18 -31.80 11.81
C GLY A 697 -15.09 -32.75 11.02
N ASP A 698 -14.80 -34.05 11.08
CA ASP A 698 -15.60 -35.15 10.51
C ASP A 698 -17.00 -35.24 11.14
N HIS A 699 -18.07 -34.92 10.38
CA HIS A 699 -19.39 -35.51 10.60
C HIS A 699 -20.18 -35.64 9.28
N GLY A 700 -20.48 -36.89 8.94
CA GLY A 700 -21.05 -37.28 7.65
C GLY A 700 -22.56 -37.13 7.46
N ASP A 701 -22.92 -37.29 6.17
CA ASP A 701 -24.20 -37.65 5.57
C ASP A 701 -25.50 -37.07 6.17
N GLU A 702 -26.13 -36.13 5.45
CA GLU A 702 -27.50 -36.29 4.94
C GLU A 702 -27.85 -35.19 3.92
N ASP A 703 -28.51 -35.60 2.83
CA ASP A 703 -29.00 -34.79 1.70
C ASP A 703 -29.91 -33.61 2.12
N ASP A 704 -29.82 -32.44 1.45
CA ASP A 704 -30.98 -31.69 0.93
C ASP A 704 -30.58 -30.42 0.11
N ASP A 705 -30.70 -30.57 -1.21
CA ASP A 705 -31.23 -29.64 -2.23
C ASP A 705 -31.47 -28.16 -1.82
N HIS A 706 -30.59 -27.20 -2.19
CA HIS A 706 -30.97 -25.78 -2.32
C HIS A 706 -30.22 -25.00 -3.42
N GLY A 707 -30.96 -24.05 -3.99
CA GLY A 707 -30.72 -23.25 -5.20
C GLY A 707 -29.38 -22.54 -5.30
N ALA A 708 -29.01 -22.31 -6.56
CA ALA A 708 -28.00 -21.32 -6.94
C ALA A 708 -28.55 -19.92 -6.64
N ASP A 709 -28.01 -19.29 -5.61
CA ASP A 709 -27.99 -17.84 -5.48
C ASP A 709 -26.64 -17.39 -6.05
N GLY A 710 -26.71 -16.53 -7.07
CA GLY A 710 -25.55 -15.87 -7.62
C GLY A 710 -25.34 -14.59 -6.85
N ASP A 711 -24.24 -14.51 -6.12
CA ASP A 711 -23.80 -13.29 -5.47
C ASP A 711 -23.49 -12.27 -6.55
N ASN A 712 -24.38 -11.30 -6.68
CA ASN A 712 -24.20 -10.13 -7.50
C ASN A 712 -23.69 -9.03 -6.57
N HIS A 713 -22.36 -8.98 -6.39
CA HIS A 713 -21.69 -7.81 -5.83
C HIS A 713 -22.04 -6.63 -6.75
N SER A 714 -22.99 -5.79 -6.35
CA SER A 714 -23.16 -4.48 -6.97
C SER A 714 -22.00 -3.63 -6.46
N ALA A 715 -21.13 -3.21 -7.38
CA ALA A 715 -20.21 -2.12 -7.14
C ALA A 715 -21.02 -0.95 -6.55
N GLU A 716 -20.56 -0.38 -5.44
CA GLU A 716 -21.07 0.89 -4.95
C GLU A 716 -20.89 1.93 -6.06
N GLU A 717 -21.95 2.67 -6.39
CA GLU A 717 -21.86 3.69 -7.44
C GLU A 717 -21.16 4.93 -6.89
N THR A 718 -19.87 5.04 -7.20
CA THR A 718 -19.09 6.26 -7.03
C THR A 718 -19.76 7.42 -7.78
N LEU A 719 -19.93 8.56 -7.11
CA LEU A 719 -20.45 9.76 -7.75
C LEU A 719 -19.36 10.35 -8.65
N ASN A 720 -19.21 9.83 -9.87
CA ASN A 720 -18.24 10.33 -10.85
C ASN A 720 -18.55 11.76 -11.36
N TYR A 721 -19.77 12.26 -11.12
CA TYR A 721 -20.26 13.53 -11.65
C TYR A 721 -21.01 14.33 -10.60
N ASP A 722 -20.90 15.66 -10.65
CA ASP A 722 -21.76 16.55 -9.89
C ASP A 722 -23.22 16.40 -10.34
N PRO A 723 -24.13 15.94 -9.46
CA PRO A 723 -25.53 15.76 -9.83
C PRO A 723 -26.31 17.09 -9.85
N HIS A 724 -25.82 18.18 -9.26
CA HIS A 724 -26.56 19.42 -8.96
C HIS A 724 -26.88 20.32 -10.18
N SER A 725 -26.93 19.72 -11.36
CA SER A 725 -27.22 20.37 -12.65
C SER A 725 -28.52 21.18 -12.66
N TRP A 726 -29.50 20.85 -11.82
CA TRP A 726 -30.77 21.59 -11.75
C TRP A 726 -30.64 23.00 -11.16
N LEU A 727 -29.53 23.31 -10.47
CA LEU A 727 -29.23 24.66 -10.01
C LEU A 727 -28.79 25.58 -11.16
N SER A 728 -28.40 25.04 -12.32
CA SER A 728 -28.27 25.83 -13.55
C SER A 728 -29.61 25.92 -14.29
N PRO A 729 -30.17 27.14 -14.48
CA PRO A 729 -31.43 27.29 -15.21
C PRO A 729 -31.38 26.77 -16.65
N LEU A 730 -30.20 26.81 -17.30
CA LEU A 730 -30.01 26.29 -18.66
C LEU A 730 -29.99 24.77 -18.69
N ALA A 731 -29.28 24.12 -17.76
CA ALA A 731 -29.28 22.67 -17.64
C ALA A 731 -30.68 22.15 -17.28
N PHE A 732 -31.37 22.76 -16.32
CA PHE A 732 -32.74 22.38 -15.97
C PHE A 732 -33.72 22.58 -17.14
N LYS A 733 -33.49 23.56 -18.01
CA LYS A 733 -34.24 23.74 -19.26
C LYS A 733 -33.97 22.64 -20.28
N ALA A 734 -32.75 22.11 -20.36
CA ALA A 734 -32.46 20.97 -21.23
C ALA A 734 -33.27 19.74 -20.80
N GLN A 735 -33.36 19.51 -19.48
CA GLN A 735 -34.11 18.42 -18.84
C GLN A 735 -35.63 18.48 -19.11
N VAL A 736 -36.20 19.68 -19.35
CA VAL A 736 -37.61 19.84 -19.76
C VAL A 736 -37.98 18.96 -20.95
N ASN A 737 -37.10 18.82 -21.94
CA ASN A 737 -37.38 18.03 -23.13
C ASN A 737 -37.43 16.53 -22.85
N VAL A 738 -36.59 16.05 -21.93
CA VAL A 738 -36.56 14.63 -21.50
C VAL A 738 -37.88 14.29 -20.83
N VAL A 739 -38.30 15.11 -19.86
CA VAL A 739 -39.56 14.92 -19.15
C VAL A 739 -40.77 15.06 -20.08
N LEU A 740 -40.78 16.04 -20.99
CA LEU A 740 -41.84 16.20 -22.00
C LEU A 740 -42.01 14.95 -22.86
N ASN A 741 -40.91 14.37 -23.32
CA ASN A 741 -40.92 13.14 -24.13
C ASN A 741 -41.43 11.95 -23.32
N GLY A 742 -40.98 11.81 -22.07
CA GLY A 742 -41.44 10.78 -21.15
C GLY A 742 -42.94 10.86 -20.88
N LEU A 743 -43.43 12.04 -20.52
CA LEU A 743 -44.85 12.30 -20.27
C LEU A 743 -45.72 12.09 -21.51
N THR A 744 -45.26 12.54 -22.68
CA THR A 744 -46.00 12.35 -23.93
C THR A 744 -46.09 10.88 -24.33
N THR A 745 -45.05 10.10 -24.03
CA THR A 745 -45.02 8.65 -24.28
C THR A 745 -45.95 7.90 -23.33
N ALA A 746 -45.89 8.20 -22.03
CA ALA A 746 -46.71 7.55 -21.01
C ALA A 746 -48.19 7.99 -21.09
N PHE A 747 -48.45 9.27 -21.37
CA PHE A 747 -49.79 9.87 -21.36
C PHE A 747 -50.10 10.65 -22.65
N PRO A 748 -50.26 9.99 -23.82
CA PRO A 748 -50.45 10.66 -25.11
C PRO A 748 -51.69 11.56 -25.19
N ALA A 749 -52.68 11.37 -24.30
CA ALA A 749 -53.88 12.21 -24.26
C ALA A 749 -53.61 13.64 -23.76
N GLY A 750 -52.51 13.86 -23.02
CA GLY A 750 -52.10 15.15 -22.48
C GLY A 750 -51.10 15.92 -23.35
N GLU A 751 -50.67 15.36 -24.49
CA GLU A 751 -49.59 15.89 -25.33
C GLU A 751 -49.70 17.39 -25.65
N ASP A 752 -50.89 17.85 -26.05
CA ASP A 752 -51.11 19.28 -26.39
C ASP A 752 -50.88 20.19 -25.17
N ASP A 753 -51.34 19.78 -23.98
CA ASP A 753 -51.18 20.54 -22.74
C ASP A 753 -49.72 20.48 -22.26
N PHE A 754 -49.07 19.32 -22.33
CA PHE A 754 -47.66 19.14 -21.96
C PHE A 754 -46.74 20.01 -22.82
N ASN A 755 -46.94 20.04 -24.14
CA ASN A 755 -46.15 20.87 -25.04
C ASN A 755 -46.31 22.37 -24.72
N ALA A 756 -47.54 22.83 -24.46
CA ALA A 756 -47.81 24.23 -24.13
C ALA A 756 -47.19 24.64 -22.78
N ASN A 757 -47.27 23.75 -21.79
CA ASN A 757 -46.68 23.94 -20.47
C ASN A 757 -45.15 23.93 -20.54
N ALA A 758 -44.55 22.97 -21.26
CA ALA A 758 -43.11 22.88 -21.47
C ALA A 758 -42.55 24.12 -22.17
N GLU A 759 -43.23 24.67 -23.19
CA GLU A 759 -42.85 25.92 -23.85
C GLU A 759 -42.88 27.10 -22.85
N THR A 760 -43.91 27.16 -22.01
CA THR A 760 -44.04 28.20 -20.98
C THR A 760 -42.94 28.08 -19.92
N TYR A 761 -42.71 26.89 -19.40
CA TYR A 761 -41.72 26.62 -18.36
C TYR A 761 -40.29 26.85 -18.87
N SER A 762 -39.97 26.40 -20.08
CA SER A 762 -38.70 26.70 -20.75
C SER A 762 -38.46 28.20 -20.92
N GLY A 763 -39.52 28.96 -21.18
CA GLY A 763 -39.45 30.43 -21.24
C GLY A 763 -39.08 31.04 -19.90
N LEU A 764 -39.69 30.57 -18.80
CA LEU A 764 -39.36 31.02 -17.45
C LEU A 764 -37.91 30.72 -17.06
N LEU A 765 -37.40 29.53 -17.40
CA LEU A 765 -36.01 29.15 -17.15
C LEU A 765 -35.03 30.00 -17.98
N THR A 766 -35.40 30.35 -19.22
CA THR A 766 -34.60 31.26 -20.05
C THR A 766 -34.57 32.68 -19.47
N ASP A 767 -35.70 33.16 -18.94
CA ASP A 767 -35.75 34.47 -18.29
C ASP A 767 -34.94 34.49 -16.98
N LEU A 768 -34.90 33.36 -16.26
CA LEU A 768 -34.10 33.19 -15.04
C LEU A 768 -32.60 33.16 -15.36
N ASP A 769 -32.17 32.36 -16.33
CA ASP A 769 -30.81 32.35 -16.89
C ASP A 769 -30.35 33.77 -17.26
N ALA A 770 -31.15 34.49 -18.05
CA ALA A 770 -30.84 35.87 -18.43
C ALA A 770 -30.73 36.83 -17.23
N ALA A 771 -31.40 36.54 -16.11
CA ALA A 771 -31.28 37.32 -14.89
C ALA A 771 -29.98 37.02 -14.12
N PHE A 772 -29.53 35.75 -14.11
CA PHE A 772 -28.22 35.37 -13.59
C PHE A 772 -27.08 35.95 -14.46
N ASP A 773 -27.15 35.86 -15.79
CA ASP A 773 -26.15 36.47 -16.69
C ASP A 773 -26.08 38.00 -16.51
N ALA A 774 -27.24 38.66 -16.36
CA ALA A 774 -27.28 40.09 -16.08
C ALA A 774 -26.68 40.47 -14.71
N ALA A 775 -26.64 39.54 -13.77
CA ALA A 775 -26.03 39.72 -12.46
C ALA A 775 -24.52 39.45 -12.47
N PHE A 776 -24.13 38.28 -12.96
CA PHE A 776 -22.82 37.67 -12.71
C PHE A 776 -21.98 37.42 -13.97
N GLY A 777 -22.62 37.40 -15.16
CA GLY A 777 -21.92 37.18 -16.42
C GLY A 777 -20.85 38.24 -16.69
N ALA A 778 -20.04 38.07 -17.74
CA ALA A 778 -18.89 38.93 -18.02
C ALA A 778 -19.19 40.45 -18.13
N ASN A 779 -20.46 40.82 -18.39
CA ASN A 779 -20.93 42.22 -18.42
C ASN A 779 -22.01 42.52 -17.37
N GLY A 780 -22.17 41.64 -16.37
CA GLY A 780 -23.17 41.71 -15.33
C GLY A 780 -22.91 42.82 -14.32
N VAL A 781 -23.89 43.07 -13.45
CA VAL A 781 -23.80 44.14 -12.45
C VAL A 781 -22.67 43.95 -11.43
N CYS A 782 -22.33 42.70 -11.08
CA CYS A 782 -21.23 42.41 -10.16
C CYS A 782 -19.88 42.82 -10.76
N THR A 783 -19.54 42.28 -11.94
CA THR A 783 -18.29 42.57 -12.64
C THR A 783 -18.17 44.06 -12.98
N THR A 784 -19.25 44.69 -13.46
CA THR A 784 -19.22 46.12 -13.80
C THR A 784 -19.18 47.04 -12.57
N GLY A 785 -19.64 46.56 -11.41
CA GLY A 785 -19.51 47.22 -10.12
C GLY A 785 -18.13 47.09 -9.49
N GLY A 786 -17.28 46.18 -9.99
CA GLY A 786 -15.96 45.88 -9.43
C GLY A 786 -16.02 45.05 -8.15
N HIS A 787 -17.07 44.23 -8.01
CA HIS A 787 -17.22 43.27 -6.91
C HIS A 787 -16.54 41.96 -7.28
N SER A 788 -15.87 41.33 -6.31
CA SER A 788 -15.42 39.94 -6.46
C SER A 788 -16.64 39.02 -6.50
N LYS A 789 -16.56 37.93 -7.27
CA LYS A 789 -17.61 36.91 -7.38
C LYS A 789 -17.28 35.70 -6.50
N THR A 790 -16.88 35.97 -5.27
CA THR A 790 -16.53 34.96 -4.26
C THR A 790 -17.69 34.76 -3.27
N VAL A 791 -17.96 33.51 -2.92
CA VAL A 791 -19.08 33.09 -2.07
C VAL A 791 -18.59 32.04 -1.08
N ALA A 792 -18.92 32.21 0.21
CA ALA A 792 -18.78 31.15 1.20
C ALA A 792 -20.12 30.45 1.41
N ALA A 793 -20.20 29.13 1.29
CA ALA A 793 -21.40 28.33 1.47
C ALA A 793 -21.15 27.12 2.40
N ASN A 794 -22.19 26.48 2.92
CA ASN A 794 -22.02 25.28 3.74
C ASN A 794 -21.80 24.02 2.87
N HIS A 795 -22.56 23.84 1.79
CA HIS A 795 -22.59 22.61 0.99
C HIS A 795 -22.05 22.84 -0.43
N ASN A 796 -21.31 21.86 -0.97
CA ASN A 796 -20.78 21.86 -2.33
C ASN A 796 -21.79 21.44 -3.43
N ALA A 797 -22.88 22.19 -3.59
CA ALA A 797 -23.91 21.90 -4.60
C ALA A 797 -23.85 22.81 -5.84
N TYR A 798 -22.91 23.76 -5.91
CA TYR A 798 -23.07 24.97 -6.75
C TYR A 798 -22.18 25.01 -8.01
N SER A 799 -21.48 23.93 -8.36
CA SER A 799 -20.49 23.90 -9.44
C SER A 799 -21.05 24.32 -10.80
N TYR A 800 -22.26 23.89 -11.15
CA TYR A 800 -22.88 24.28 -12.43
C TYR A 800 -23.15 25.78 -12.56
N ILE A 801 -23.52 26.45 -11.47
CA ILE A 801 -23.69 27.92 -11.49
C ILE A 801 -22.35 28.64 -11.34
N ALA A 802 -21.39 28.04 -10.65
CA ALA A 802 -20.02 28.51 -10.54
C ALA A 802 -19.38 28.63 -11.93
N VAL A 803 -19.40 27.54 -12.69
CA VAL A 803 -18.82 27.45 -14.04
C VAL A 803 -19.57 28.35 -15.03
N GLU A 804 -20.91 28.31 -15.07
CA GLU A 804 -21.68 29.07 -16.06
C GLU A 804 -21.56 30.60 -15.86
N TYR A 805 -21.50 31.05 -14.61
CA TYR A 805 -21.51 32.48 -14.27
C TYR A 805 -20.20 33.01 -13.70
N ASP A 806 -19.15 32.19 -13.69
CA ASP A 806 -17.80 32.54 -13.23
C ASP A 806 -17.87 33.06 -11.77
N ILE A 807 -18.43 32.25 -10.87
CA ILE A 807 -18.56 32.52 -9.44
C ILE A 807 -17.70 31.51 -8.69
N GLN A 808 -16.80 31.96 -7.85
CA GLN A 808 -15.98 31.11 -7.00
C GLN A 808 -16.73 30.80 -5.70
N PHE A 809 -16.91 29.51 -5.39
CA PHE A 809 -17.50 29.04 -4.16
C PHE A 809 -16.42 28.44 -3.26
N MET A 810 -16.44 28.80 -1.98
CA MET A 810 -15.70 28.14 -0.90
C MET A 810 -16.74 27.49 0.00
N THR A 811 -16.65 26.19 0.22
CA THR A 811 -17.66 25.44 0.99
C THR A 811 -17.10 24.98 2.33
N VAL A 812 -17.95 24.89 3.35
CA VAL A 812 -17.58 24.41 4.70
C VAL A 812 -17.54 22.89 4.75
N HIS A 813 -18.41 22.24 4.00
CA HIS A 813 -18.48 20.80 3.83
C HIS A 813 -18.16 20.44 2.38
N GLY A 814 -17.80 19.17 2.17
CA GLY A 814 -17.85 18.52 0.86
C GLY A 814 -19.29 18.36 0.35
N LEU A 815 -19.58 17.22 -0.25
CA LEU A 815 -20.91 16.93 -0.81
C LEU A 815 -21.92 16.40 0.20
N ASP A 816 -21.48 15.97 1.38
CA ASP A 816 -22.38 15.64 2.47
C ASP A 816 -22.61 16.90 3.34
N PRO A 817 -23.79 17.52 3.28
CA PRO A 817 -24.11 18.71 4.08
C PRO A 817 -24.35 18.41 5.57
N GLU A 818 -24.44 17.14 5.99
CA GLU A 818 -24.85 16.73 7.33
C GLU A 818 -23.67 16.25 8.22
N GLY A 819 -22.47 16.08 7.68
CA GLY A 819 -21.25 15.84 8.47
C GLY A 819 -20.87 17.04 9.36
N GLU A 820 -20.28 16.82 10.55
CA GLU A 820 -19.68 17.94 11.30
C GLU A 820 -18.40 18.39 10.60
N PRO A 821 -18.19 19.71 10.39
CA PRO A 821 -16.98 20.17 9.71
C PRO A 821 -15.78 20.04 10.65
N SER A 822 -14.63 19.67 10.11
CA SER A 822 -13.40 19.57 10.90
C SER A 822 -13.05 20.96 11.49
N PRO A 823 -12.33 21.02 12.63
CA PRO A 823 -11.82 22.29 13.15
C PRO A 823 -10.97 23.06 12.13
N GLU A 824 -10.33 22.37 11.20
CA GLU A 824 -9.49 22.92 10.16
C GLU A 824 -10.31 23.48 8.99
N ASP A 825 -11.31 22.77 8.48
CA ASP A 825 -12.30 23.28 7.52
C ASP A 825 -12.94 24.57 8.01
N VAL A 826 -13.29 24.60 9.30
CA VAL A 826 -13.79 25.80 9.97
C VAL A 826 -12.74 26.91 9.92
N ALA A 827 -11.47 26.63 10.20
CA ALA A 827 -10.39 27.60 10.16
C ALA A 827 -10.12 28.12 8.73
N LYS A 828 -10.11 27.25 7.72
CA LYS A 828 -9.97 27.53 6.29
C LYS A 828 -11.04 28.51 5.82
N VAL A 829 -12.31 28.16 6.03
CA VAL A 829 -13.43 29.03 5.66
C VAL A 829 -13.39 30.34 6.44
N VAL A 830 -13.01 30.31 7.72
CA VAL A 830 -12.82 31.52 8.54
C VAL A 830 -11.73 32.43 7.96
N ASN A 831 -10.59 31.88 7.52
CA ASN A 831 -9.49 32.62 6.92
C ASN A 831 -9.90 33.19 5.56
N PHE A 832 -10.45 32.37 4.67
CA PHE A 832 -10.98 32.79 3.38
C PHE A 832 -11.98 33.93 3.52
N ILE A 833 -12.94 33.82 4.45
CA ILE A 833 -13.92 34.88 4.74
C ILE A 833 -13.23 36.19 5.16
N LYS A 834 -12.18 36.11 5.98
CA LYS A 834 -11.46 37.29 6.47
C LYS A 834 -10.62 37.94 5.36
N GLU A 835 -9.96 37.15 4.53
CA GLU A 835 -9.06 37.60 3.46
C GLU A 835 -9.82 38.22 2.30
N GLU A 836 -10.83 37.52 1.79
CA GLU A 836 -11.70 37.99 0.71
C GLU A 836 -12.71 39.04 1.18
N GLY A 837 -12.80 39.27 2.50
CA GLY A 837 -13.70 40.25 3.10
C GLY A 837 -15.18 39.90 2.88
N ILE A 838 -15.50 38.60 2.89
CA ILE A 838 -16.84 38.07 2.72
C ILE A 838 -17.70 38.47 3.92
N THR A 839 -18.94 38.88 3.65
CA THR A 839 -19.87 39.37 4.69
C THR A 839 -21.06 38.46 4.93
N VAL A 840 -21.25 37.47 4.07
CA VAL A 840 -22.37 36.54 4.10
C VAL A 840 -21.85 35.11 3.96
N LEU A 841 -22.23 34.26 4.90
CA LEU A 841 -22.12 32.81 4.78
C LEU A 841 -23.48 32.27 4.33
N PHE A 842 -23.48 31.50 3.26
CA PHE A 842 -24.68 30.86 2.75
C PHE A 842 -24.85 29.48 3.41
N VAL A 843 -26.04 29.20 3.88
CA VAL A 843 -26.41 27.93 4.53
C VAL A 843 -27.66 27.41 3.85
N GLU A 844 -27.78 26.10 3.70
CA GLU A 844 -29.01 25.51 3.14
C GLU A 844 -30.22 25.70 4.07
N GLU A 845 -31.40 25.38 3.55
CA GLU A 845 -32.64 25.64 4.29
C GLU A 845 -32.77 24.78 5.56
N TYR A 846 -32.30 23.54 5.52
CA TYR A 846 -32.53 22.55 6.57
C TYR A 846 -31.34 22.29 7.50
N THR A 847 -30.16 22.78 7.15
CA THR A 847 -28.96 22.69 8.00
C THR A 847 -29.15 23.45 9.32
N ASP A 848 -28.80 22.81 10.44
CA ASP A 848 -28.84 23.47 11.75
C ASP A 848 -27.72 24.54 11.82
N GLN A 849 -28.10 25.79 12.07
CA GLN A 849 -27.13 26.90 12.18
C GLN A 849 -26.11 26.72 13.30
N SER A 850 -26.30 25.77 14.23
CA SER A 850 -25.28 25.42 15.22
C SER A 850 -24.00 24.90 14.56
N SER A 851 -24.07 24.20 13.42
CA SER A 851 -22.89 23.64 12.74
C SER A 851 -21.92 24.73 12.27
N VAL A 852 -22.44 25.88 11.84
CA VAL A 852 -21.62 27.02 11.37
C VAL A 852 -21.45 28.14 12.39
N GLN A 853 -21.89 27.93 13.64
CA GLN A 853 -21.95 28.99 14.64
C GLN A 853 -20.55 29.47 15.09
N SER A 854 -19.54 28.60 15.05
CA SER A 854 -18.13 28.92 15.26
C SER A 854 -17.65 29.94 14.22
N ILE A 855 -17.83 29.65 12.94
CA ILE A 855 -17.47 30.52 11.80
C ILE A 855 -18.09 31.91 11.97
N VAL A 856 -19.39 31.96 12.29
CA VAL A 856 -20.11 33.23 12.50
C VAL A 856 -19.56 34.01 13.69
N ALA A 857 -19.21 33.33 14.79
CA ALA A 857 -18.68 33.98 15.98
C ALA A 857 -17.30 34.60 15.75
N GLU A 858 -16.48 33.96 14.91
CA GLU A 858 -15.11 34.41 14.62
C GLU A 858 -15.01 35.47 13.54
N THR A 859 -15.81 35.35 12.47
CA THR A 859 -15.74 36.24 11.30
C THR A 859 -16.72 37.41 11.39
N GLY A 860 -17.83 37.22 12.11
CA GLY A 860 -18.92 38.20 12.19
C GLY A 860 -19.79 38.27 10.92
N VAL A 861 -19.70 37.28 10.02
CA VAL A 861 -20.58 37.18 8.84
C VAL A 861 -22.05 37.04 9.23
N THR A 862 -22.92 37.38 8.29
CA THR A 862 -24.36 37.13 8.42
C THR A 862 -24.76 35.88 7.65
N ILE A 863 -25.69 35.10 8.19
CA ILE A 863 -26.20 33.91 7.47
C ILE A 863 -27.29 34.33 6.48
N LYS A 864 -27.23 33.76 5.26
CA LYS A 864 -28.34 33.76 4.30
C LYS A 864 -28.62 32.35 3.81
N THR A 865 -29.84 32.12 3.34
CA THR A 865 -30.21 30.83 2.75
C THR A 865 -29.81 30.75 1.28
N LEU A 866 -29.18 29.66 0.87
CA LEU A 866 -29.04 29.25 -0.52
C LEU A 866 -29.72 27.89 -0.68
N TYR A 867 -30.72 27.82 -1.55
CA TYR A 867 -31.60 26.66 -1.68
C TYR A 867 -31.01 25.66 -2.68
N THR A 868 -30.72 24.44 -2.24
CA THR A 868 -30.31 23.30 -3.09
C THR A 868 -31.50 22.58 -3.72
N MET A 869 -32.67 22.61 -3.08
CA MET A 869 -33.95 22.08 -3.63
C MET A 869 -33.97 20.56 -3.86
N GLU A 870 -33.06 19.82 -3.21
CA GLU A 870 -33.14 18.36 -3.09
C GLU A 870 -34.40 17.96 -2.31
N MET A 871 -34.66 18.73 -1.25
CA MET A 871 -35.80 18.61 -0.37
C MET A 871 -36.90 19.63 -0.71
N ALA A 872 -38.14 19.30 -0.30
CA ALA A 872 -39.27 20.22 -0.45
C ALA A 872 -39.08 21.45 0.44
N PRO A 873 -39.49 22.66 0.01
CA PRO A 873 -39.29 23.87 0.79
C PRO A 873 -40.13 23.90 2.07
N SER A 874 -39.60 24.54 3.11
CA SER A 874 -40.32 24.67 4.39
C SER A 874 -41.53 25.62 4.25
N ASP A 875 -41.42 26.62 3.38
CA ASP A 875 -42.53 27.47 2.95
C ASP A 875 -43.27 26.84 1.75
N SER A 876 -44.44 26.28 2.02
CA SER A 876 -45.33 25.69 1.00
C SER A 876 -45.76 26.62 -0.16
N SER A 877 -45.49 27.93 -0.06
CA SER A 877 -45.73 28.88 -1.16
C SER A 877 -44.56 28.97 -2.13
N ASP A 878 -43.40 28.46 -1.75
CA ASP A 878 -42.24 28.35 -2.61
C ASP A 878 -42.34 27.18 -3.60
N ASN A 879 -41.68 27.38 -4.73
CA ASN A 879 -41.49 26.43 -5.81
C ASN A 879 -40.09 26.66 -6.38
N TYR A 880 -39.68 25.81 -7.33
CA TYR A 880 -38.37 25.95 -8.00
C TYR A 880 -38.08 27.38 -8.47
N MET A 881 -39.04 28.02 -9.15
CA MET A 881 -38.83 29.38 -9.69
C MET A 881 -38.65 30.43 -8.59
N THR A 882 -39.41 30.35 -7.50
CA THR A 882 -39.28 31.32 -6.41
C THR A 882 -37.99 31.10 -5.61
N MET A 883 -37.59 29.85 -5.38
CA MET A 883 -36.33 29.53 -4.70
C MET A 883 -35.12 29.93 -5.53
N MET A 884 -35.08 29.62 -6.82
CA MET A 884 -33.99 30.09 -7.69
C MET A 884 -33.93 31.63 -7.79
N THR A 885 -35.09 32.30 -7.77
CA THR A 885 -35.12 33.77 -7.71
C THR A 885 -34.55 34.28 -6.38
N LYS A 886 -34.87 33.62 -5.26
CA LYS A 886 -34.28 33.94 -3.96
C LYS A 886 -32.78 33.67 -3.93
N ASN A 887 -32.30 32.58 -4.54
CA ASN A 887 -30.86 32.30 -4.69
C ASN A 887 -30.18 33.46 -5.41
N LEU A 888 -30.70 33.86 -6.58
CA LEU A 888 -30.20 35.02 -7.32
C LEU A 888 -30.15 36.30 -6.45
N GLU A 889 -31.25 36.64 -5.79
CA GLU A 889 -31.34 37.84 -4.94
C GLU A 889 -30.39 37.78 -3.73
N ASN A 890 -30.25 36.60 -3.12
CA ASN A 890 -29.39 36.39 -1.97
C ASN A 890 -27.91 36.48 -2.37
N LEU A 891 -27.53 35.87 -3.50
CA LEU A 891 -26.18 35.93 -4.08
C LEU A 891 -25.78 37.37 -4.46
N ILE A 892 -26.63 38.09 -5.20
CA ILE A 892 -26.41 39.52 -5.54
C ILE A 892 -26.14 40.32 -4.26
N SER A 893 -27.04 40.19 -3.29
CA SER A 893 -26.92 40.94 -2.04
C SER A 893 -25.76 40.47 -1.15
N GLY A 894 -25.29 39.23 -1.28
CA GLY A 894 -24.19 38.67 -0.49
C GLY A 894 -22.83 39.12 -0.99
N MET A 895 -22.64 39.12 -2.31
CA MET A 895 -21.44 39.67 -2.97
C MET A 895 -21.39 41.21 -2.95
N GLY A 896 -22.49 41.85 -2.56
CA GLY A 896 -22.58 43.31 -2.44
C GLY A 896 -22.82 44.03 -3.77
N CYS A 897 -23.27 43.28 -4.79
CA CYS A 897 -23.87 43.82 -5.99
C CYS A 897 -25.31 44.31 -5.70
#